data_AF-A0A6V8IDJ5-F1
#
_entry.id   AF-A0A6V8IDJ5-F1
#
_cell.length_a   1.000
_cell.length_b   1.000
_cell.length_c   1.000
_cell.angle_alpha   90.00
_cell.angle_beta   90.00
_cell.angle_gamma   90.00
#
_symmetry.space_group_name_H-M   'P 1'
#
loop_
_entity.id
_entity.type
_entity.pdbx_description
1 polymer ?
#
loop_
_entity_poly.entity_id
_entity_poly.type
_entity_poly.pdbx_seq_one_letter_code
_entity_poly.pdbx_strand_id
1 'polypeptide(L)'
;MQVRLFDVQPATHAGQHAAPDFVPQDLRPPSIALGDLFAAIHAAHIFTDAKAVADAIPDQAPTDLVAAWRQEKDLPDFNLKRFVSQHFTIPVLRSAAYSRKPGESVRDYISGMWDVLTREADTAVPWSSLLPLPETYIVPGGRFSEFYYWDSYFTMIGLYEDGRIDLLRNVVRDIASLIDRYGHMPNGNRTYYLSRSQPPFFSLMLDLLASHDGQVVYTSFLPELQREYDYWTHGADALKPGAAWQHVVRLPDNTLMFRPWDDMETPRDESFPQDLVTAKSSHRPAPDLWRDLRAGAETGWDYTSRWLADGKTLDTITTTSLITIEYNCLMVHLEQTLSHAYALNGEKDKAAFYAQQATQLKNAINHVLWNEKEGAYFDYNWRTGQLRDVLSTATAVPLFLHIASQEQADAVARTLQTRLLHIGGLSVTDRETGQQWDYPNGWAPEEWMAIKGLEQYGHDALAADIGRRWMARVIGTYEKSGVLLEKYDVVSPEISATGGKGGGEYPMQIGFGWTNGTLLGLMNRYPQNTRKVLDNNPLADQPSQQPLPPVDAWDAKGPEIPVTERSPLKGVPVSSLKTDAPAQNVPVRPETPASGAPVPQPASLVRTTPPAGPDGGAGAGAGAGAGAGPNTGSGSGSTSAPLPADGTPAKPGEQTVPLPSEDRPQSHQPARHEESAAVTPRLQPTPAPRPTGTGTGTGTGTGTGTGTGTGTPISDPKAPAQEP
;
A
#
# COMPACT_ATOMS: atom_id res chain seq x y z
N MET A 1 13.59 33.10 26.72
CA MET A 1 14.89 32.54 27.12
C MET A 1 15.28 31.56 26.01
N GLN A 2 16.29 31.90 25.21
CA GLN A 2 16.73 31.11 24.05
C GLN A 2 17.36 29.79 24.54
N VAL A 3 16.76 28.66 24.21
CA VAL A 3 17.49 27.39 24.14
C VAL A 3 17.65 27.10 22.66
N ARG A 4 18.88 27.31 22.16
CA ARG A 4 19.27 27.08 20.77
C ARG A 4 19.64 25.61 20.62
N LEU A 5 19.22 25.00 19.52
CA LEU A 5 19.49 23.62 19.11
C LEU A 5 20.97 23.35 18.74
N PHE A 6 21.94 23.99 19.43
CA PHE A 6 23.32 24.09 18.95
C PHE A 6 24.42 23.87 20.01
N ASP A 7 24.13 23.17 21.11
CA ASP A 7 25.19 22.65 21.99
C ASP A 7 25.62 21.20 21.66
N VAL A 8 25.28 20.71 20.47
CA VAL A 8 25.91 19.51 19.90
C VAL A 8 26.74 19.95 18.71
N GLN A 9 28.07 19.89 18.87
CA GLN A 9 29.01 20.09 17.77
C GLN A 9 28.66 19.15 16.61
N PRO A 10 28.84 19.56 15.34
CA PRO A 10 28.60 18.70 14.20
C PRO A 10 29.49 17.47 14.32
N ALA A 11 28.89 16.28 14.39
CA ALA A 11 29.62 15.05 14.26
C ALA A 11 30.29 15.06 12.88
N THR A 12 31.61 15.21 12.89
CA THR A 12 32.48 14.91 11.76
C THR A 12 32.14 13.51 11.24
N HIS A 13 31.85 13.41 9.95
CA HIS A 13 31.61 12.19 9.17
C HIS A 13 32.19 10.89 9.77
N ALA A 14 31.32 10.04 10.32
CA ALA A 14 31.38 8.59 10.38
C ALA A 14 30.18 8.10 11.21
N GLY A 15 29.52 7.03 10.77
CA GLY A 15 28.20 6.59 11.23
C GLY A 15 27.95 6.60 12.74
N GLN A 16 26.81 7.17 13.13
CA GLN A 16 26.18 7.01 14.44
C GLN A 16 24.64 6.99 14.32
N HIS A 17 24.11 6.19 13.40
CA HIS A 17 22.93 5.40 13.72
C HIS A 17 23.49 4.03 14.12
N ALA A 18 23.87 3.87 15.39
CA ALA A 18 24.47 2.64 15.86
C ALA A 18 23.47 1.51 15.58
N ALA A 19 23.83 0.64 14.62
CA ALA A 19 23.12 -0.60 14.43
C ALA A 19 23.07 -1.34 15.77
N PRO A 20 21.94 -1.98 16.13
CA PRO A 20 21.89 -2.87 17.28
C PRO A 20 23.05 -3.88 17.18
N ASP A 21 23.57 -4.29 18.34
CA ASP A 21 24.71 -5.22 18.50
C ASP A 21 24.79 -6.26 17.38
N PHE A 22 26.00 -6.51 16.86
CA PHE A 22 26.29 -7.31 15.65
C PHE A 22 25.79 -8.76 15.76
N VAL A 23 24.48 -8.94 15.61
CA VAL A 23 23.80 -10.22 15.56
C VAL A 23 23.83 -10.71 14.11
N PRO A 24 24.19 -11.98 13.85
CA PRO A 24 24.13 -12.53 12.51
C PRO A 24 22.71 -12.41 11.92
N GLN A 25 22.56 -11.57 10.90
CA GLN A 25 21.32 -11.41 10.15
C GLN A 25 21.43 -12.14 8.81
N ASP A 26 20.50 -13.05 8.54
CA ASP A 26 20.38 -13.65 7.21
C ASP A 26 19.46 -12.76 6.37
N LEU A 27 20.02 -11.99 5.45
CA LEU A 27 19.24 -11.09 4.58
C LEU A 27 18.55 -11.83 3.43
N ARG A 28 18.80 -13.14 3.26
CA ARG A 28 18.02 -13.92 2.30
C ARG A 28 16.58 -14.01 2.80
N PRO A 29 15.58 -13.88 1.92
CA PRO A 29 14.20 -14.12 2.30
C PRO A 29 14.01 -15.58 2.77
N PRO A 30 13.09 -15.86 3.70
CA PRO A 30 12.86 -17.20 4.27
C PRO A 30 12.72 -18.31 3.22
N SER A 31 12.05 -18.06 2.11
CA SER A 31 11.87 -19.00 0.99
C SER A 31 13.19 -19.44 0.36
N ILE A 32 14.18 -18.55 0.34
CA ILE A 32 15.54 -18.82 -0.17
C ILE A 32 16.43 -19.40 0.94
N ALA A 33 16.33 -18.87 2.16
CA ALA A 33 17.15 -19.32 3.29
C ALA A 33 16.84 -20.76 3.71
N LEU A 34 15.56 -21.15 3.68
CA LEU A 34 15.07 -22.45 4.11
C LEU A 34 14.75 -23.40 2.94
N GLY A 35 14.62 -22.90 1.71
CA GLY A 35 14.43 -23.71 0.50
C GLY A 35 13.27 -24.71 0.62
N ASP A 36 13.55 -25.99 0.34
CA ASP A 36 12.54 -27.06 0.36
C ASP A 36 11.84 -27.22 1.72
N LEU A 37 12.49 -26.86 2.82
CA LEU A 37 11.85 -26.88 4.14
C LEU A 37 10.72 -25.84 4.21
N PHE A 38 10.91 -24.65 3.67
CA PHE A 38 9.87 -23.61 3.59
C PHE A 38 8.64 -24.11 2.83
N ALA A 39 8.88 -24.69 1.64
CA ALA A 39 7.83 -25.26 0.81
C ALA A 39 7.10 -26.42 1.52
N ALA A 40 7.83 -27.29 2.23
CA ALA A 40 7.26 -28.39 2.99
C ALA A 40 6.36 -27.92 4.15
N ILE A 41 6.75 -26.86 4.86
CA ILE A 41 5.95 -26.28 5.95
C ILE A 41 4.60 -25.77 5.42
N HIS A 42 4.62 -25.05 4.29
CA HIS A 42 3.38 -24.61 3.63
C HIS A 42 2.52 -25.77 3.16
N ALA A 43 3.12 -26.77 2.49
CA ALA A 43 2.40 -27.94 1.97
C ALA A 43 1.75 -28.77 3.08
N ALA A 44 2.30 -28.74 4.29
CA ALA A 44 1.74 -29.43 5.45
C ALA A 44 0.59 -28.67 6.14
N HIS A 45 0.27 -27.44 5.69
CA HIS A 45 -0.80 -26.61 6.25
C HIS A 45 -0.74 -26.49 7.79
N ILE A 46 0.48 -26.34 8.32
CA ILE A 46 0.72 -26.21 9.77
C ILE A 46 0.10 -24.91 10.31
N PHE A 47 0.15 -23.85 9.51
CA PHE A 47 -0.40 -22.53 9.82
C PHE A 47 -1.55 -22.18 8.89
N THR A 48 -2.52 -21.40 9.39
CA THR A 48 -3.68 -20.93 8.62
C THR A 48 -3.37 -19.70 7.77
N ASP A 49 -2.37 -18.91 8.16
CA ASP A 49 -1.85 -17.77 7.41
C ASP A 49 -0.45 -18.11 6.89
N ALA A 50 -0.21 -17.86 5.61
CA ALA A 50 1.09 -18.08 4.98
C ALA A 50 2.17 -17.17 5.58
N LYS A 51 1.81 -15.93 5.96
CA LYS A 51 2.73 -14.97 6.56
C LYS A 51 3.32 -15.45 7.88
N ALA A 52 2.60 -16.29 8.64
CA ALA A 52 3.12 -16.87 9.87
C ALA A 52 4.38 -17.74 9.65
N VAL A 53 4.52 -18.35 8.48
CA VAL A 53 5.73 -19.11 8.11
C VAL A 53 6.87 -18.17 7.76
N ALA A 54 6.60 -17.10 7.01
CA ALA A 54 7.58 -16.08 6.65
C ALA A 54 8.10 -15.29 7.87
N ASP A 55 7.27 -15.17 8.90
CA ASP A 55 7.61 -14.47 10.15
C ASP A 55 8.24 -15.39 11.21
N ALA A 56 8.24 -16.71 10.99
CA ALA A 56 8.80 -17.66 11.92
C ALA A 56 10.32 -17.47 12.08
N ILE A 57 10.79 -17.48 13.32
CA ILE A 57 12.20 -17.24 13.67
C ILE A 57 12.88 -18.59 13.92
N PRO A 58 13.85 -19.01 13.10
CA PRO A 58 14.67 -20.19 13.36
C PRO A 58 15.44 -20.07 14.69
N ASP A 59 15.60 -21.17 15.41
CA ASP A 59 16.40 -21.25 16.64
C ASP A 59 17.91 -21.44 16.38
N GLN A 60 18.28 -21.70 15.13
CA GLN A 60 19.63 -21.87 14.64
C GLN A 60 19.77 -21.37 13.20
N ALA A 61 20.99 -21.38 12.63
CA ALA A 61 21.21 -20.91 11.27
C ALA A 61 20.35 -21.69 10.25
N PRO A 62 19.69 -21.01 9.28
CA PRO A 62 18.84 -21.66 8.29
C PRO A 62 19.52 -22.81 7.55
N THR A 63 20.81 -22.66 7.23
CA THR A 63 21.61 -23.71 6.58
C THR A 63 21.72 -24.97 7.43
N ASP A 64 21.96 -24.83 8.74
CA ASP A 64 22.08 -25.95 9.67
C ASP A 64 20.72 -26.60 9.92
N LEU A 65 19.67 -25.79 10.02
CA LEU A 65 18.30 -26.28 10.19
C LEU A 65 17.81 -27.07 8.97
N VAL A 66 18.10 -26.61 7.76
CA VAL A 66 17.80 -27.36 6.53
C VAL A 66 18.61 -28.66 6.48
N ALA A 67 19.86 -28.66 6.93
CA ALA A 67 20.67 -29.88 7.00
C ALA A 67 20.10 -30.90 8.00
N ALA A 68 19.68 -30.46 9.19
CA ALA A 68 19.02 -31.30 10.19
C ALA A 68 17.71 -31.88 9.64
N TRP A 69 16.84 -31.04 9.07
CA TRP A 69 15.61 -31.49 8.44
C TRP A 69 15.84 -32.54 7.36
N ARG A 70 16.84 -32.35 6.49
CA ARG A 70 17.17 -33.32 5.42
C ARG A 70 17.61 -34.69 5.95
N GLN A 71 18.25 -34.74 7.12
CA GLN A 71 18.64 -35.99 7.78
C GLN A 71 17.45 -36.67 8.45
N GLU A 72 16.51 -35.89 8.99
CA GLU A 72 15.39 -36.41 9.76
C GLU A 72 14.15 -36.74 8.93
N LYS A 73 13.92 -36.03 7.80
CA LYS A 73 12.64 -36.07 7.05
C LYS A 73 12.22 -37.45 6.55
N ASP A 74 13.18 -38.36 6.34
CA ASP A 74 12.95 -39.71 5.82
C ASP A 74 12.94 -40.78 6.92
N LEU A 75 13.08 -40.39 8.21
CA LEU A 75 13.00 -41.31 9.33
C LEU A 75 11.55 -41.77 9.59
N PRO A 76 11.32 -43.05 9.97
CA PRO A 76 9.97 -43.59 10.16
C PRO A 76 9.07 -42.82 11.13
N ASP A 77 9.66 -42.21 12.16
CA ASP A 77 8.94 -41.46 13.21
C ASP A 77 9.01 -39.94 13.04
N PHE A 78 9.43 -39.46 11.87
CA PHE A 78 9.53 -38.02 11.60
C PHE A 78 8.14 -37.37 11.57
N ASN A 79 8.04 -36.19 12.17
CA ASN A 79 6.83 -35.38 12.15
C ASN A 79 7.21 -33.91 11.94
N LEU A 80 6.84 -33.36 10.78
CA LEU A 80 7.20 -31.98 10.41
C LEU A 80 6.63 -30.95 11.38
N LYS A 81 5.41 -31.14 11.89
CA LYS A 81 4.80 -30.23 12.87
C LYS A 81 5.60 -30.20 14.17
N ARG A 82 6.07 -31.36 14.64
CA ARG A 82 6.95 -31.47 15.82
C ARG A 82 8.28 -30.77 15.56
N PHE A 83 8.91 -31.04 14.42
CA PHE A 83 10.16 -30.39 14.00
C PHE A 83 10.02 -28.85 13.98
N VAL A 84 8.95 -28.34 13.36
CA VAL A 84 8.66 -26.89 13.32
C VAL A 84 8.47 -26.33 14.73
N SER A 85 7.69 -27.00 15.59
CA SER A 85 7.48 -26.53 16.96
C SER A 85 8.72 -26.55 17.84
N GLN A 86 9.73 -27.35 17.49
CA GLN A 86 11.00 -27.43 18.21
C GLN A 86 11.98 -26.37 17.75
N HIS A 87 12.01 -26.06 16.46
CA HIS A 87 13.05 -25.25 15.84
C HIS A 87 12.63 -23.84 15.40
N PHE A 88 11.34 -23.50 15.49
CA PHE A 88 10.85 -22.19 15.11
C PHE A 88 10.08 -21.54 16.25
N THR A 89 10.41 -20.28 16.51
CA THR A 89 9.60 -19.39 17.34
C THR A 89 8.67 -18.60 16.46
N ILE A 90 7.37 -18.71 16.70
CA ILE A 90 6.37 -17.89 16.00
C ILE A 90 6.20 -16.58 16.77
N PRO A 91 6.40 -15.42 16.12
CA PRO A 91 6.16 -14.13 16.77
C PRO A 91 4.75 -14.07 17.33
N VAL A 92 4.62 -13.59 18.57
CA VAL A 92 3.31 -13.34 19.16
C VAL A 92 2.69 -12.17 18.41
N LEU A 93 1.68 -12.45 17.59
CA LEU A 93 0.84 -11.39 17.04
C LEU A 93 0.16 -10.69 18.22
N ARG A 94 0.57 -9.45 18.50
CA ARG A 94 -0.20 -8.54 19.34
C ARG A 94 -1.41 -8.11 18.52
N SER A 95 -2.37 -9.01 18.34
CA SER A 95 -3.68 -8.59 17.87
C SER A 95 -4.24 -7.71 18.98
N ALA A 96 -4.52 -6.47 18.63
CA ALA A 96 -5.35 -5.64 19.46
C ALA A 96 -6.73 -6.31 19.49
N ALA A 97 -6.97 -7.18 20.47
CA ALA A 97 -8.32 -7.47 20.92
C ALA A 97 -8.82 -6.18 21.60
N TYR A 98 -9.01 -5.14 20.78
CA TYR A 98 -9.48 -3.85 21.22
C TYR A 98 -10.98 -3.98 21.39
N SER A 99 -11.43 -3.89 22.63
CA SER A 99 -12.84 -3.78 22.94
C SER A 99 -13.10 -2.33 23.34
N ARG A 100 -13.94 -1.65 22.57
CA ARG A 100 -14.38 -0.29 22.84
C ARG A 100 -14.79 -0.15 24.30
N LYS A 101 -14.25 0.86 24.99
CA LYS A 101 -14.67 1.17 26.35
C LYS A 101 -16.04 1.84 26.33
N PRO A 102 -16.94 1.55 27.30
CA PRO A 102 -18.21 2.28 27.40
C PRO A 102 -17.96 3.79 27.48
N GLY A 103 -18.64 4.56 26.63
CA GLY A 103 -18.50 6.02 26.58
C GLY A 103 -17.26 6.53 25.85
N GLU A 104 -16.57 5.70 25.06
CA GLU A 104 -15.41 6.11 24.27
C GLU A 104 -15.83 6.76 22.95
N SER A 105 -15.32 7.98 22.70
CA SER A 105 -15.52 8.70 21.45
C SER A 105 -14.61 8.17 20.34
N VAL A 106 -14.90 8.49 19.08
CA VAL A 106 -14.02 8.11 17.95
C VAL A 106 -12.66 8.80 18.04
N ARG A 107 -12.58 9.99 18.64
CA ARG A 107 -11.31 10.70 18.87
C ARG A 107 -10.48 9.99 19.93
N ASP A 108 -11.07 9.64 21.07
CA ASP A 108 -10.38 8.90 22.14
C ASP A 108 -9.91 7.53 21.64
N TYR A 109 -10.72 6.86 20.80
CA TYR A 109 -10.32 5.63 20.13
C TYR A 109 -9.04 5.83 19.31
N ILE A 110 -9.00 6.87 18.47
CA ILE A 110 -7.82 7.15 17.62
C ILE A 110 -6.59 7.42 18.49
N SER A 111 -6.68 8.33 19.47
CA SER A 111 -5.55 8.67 20.33
C SER A 111 -5.05 7.47 21.14
N GLY A 112 -5.98 6.65 21.69
CA GLY A 112 -5.62 5.43 22.41
C GLY A 112 -5.08 4.31 21.50
N MET A 113 -5.49 4.28 20.23
CA MET A 113 -5.01 3.30 19.26
C MET A 113 -3.56 3.54 18.86
N TRP A 114 -3.04 4.77 18.96
CA TRP A 114 -1.61 5.01 18.73
C TRP A 114 -0.75 4.16 19.65
N ASP A 115 -1.05 4.13 20.95
CA ASP A 115 -0.30 3.34 21.93
C ASP A 115 -0.38 1.83 21.66
N VAL A 116 -1.52 1.37 21.10
CA VAL A 116 -1.72 -0.04 20.72
C VAL A 116 -0.93 -0.41 19.47
N LEU A 117 -0.85 0.50 18.51
CA LEU A 117 -0.12 0.31 17.25
C LEU A 117 1.38 0.60 17.39
N THR A 118 1.81 1.25 18.47
CA THR A 118 3.22 1.48 18.77
C THR A 118 3.98 0.17 19.02
N ARG A 119 5.19 0.10 18.47
CA ARG A 119 6.22 -0.89 18.78
C ARG A 119 7.44 -0.14 19.27
N GLU A 120 8.07 -0.67 20.31
CA GLU A 120 9.36 -0.17 20.77
C GLU A 120 10.44 -0.43 19.71
N ALA A 121 11.55 0.29 19.81
CA ALA A 121 12.75 0.03 19.03
C ALA A 121 13.11 -1.47 19.06
N ASP A 122 13.42 -2.02 17.89
CA ASP A 122 13.65 -3.44 17.75
C ASP A 122 15.00 -3.85 18.34
N THR A 123 15.02 -4.98 19.04
CA THR A 123 16.26 -5.69 19.33
C THR A 123 16.55 -6.65 18.19
N ALA A 124 17.79 -6.65 17.67
CA ALA A 124 18.18 -7.60 16.64
C ALA A 124 18.06 -9.05 17.14
N VAL A 125 17.32 -9.88 16.40
CA VAL A 125 17.14 -11.30 16.68
C VAL A 125 17.80 -12.12 15.55
N PRO A 126 18.71 -13.07 15.87
CA PRO A 126 19.37 -13.87 14.85
C PRO A 126 18.37 -14.58 13.96
N TRP A 127 18.62 -14.57 12.65
CA TRP A 127 17.82 -15.26 11.62
C TRP A 127 16.33 -14.85 11.54
N SER A 128 15.90 -13.84 12.30
CA SER A 128 14.58 -13.26 12.15
C SER A 128 14.45 -12.60 10.78
N SER A 129 13.28 -12.74 10.17
CA SER A 129 12.95 -11.95 8.98
C SER A 129 12.72 -10.47 9.31
N LEU A 130 12.44 -10.09 10.56
CA LEU A 130 12.28 -8.69 10.96
C LEU A 130 13.61 -7.94 10.88
N LEU A 131 13.64 -6.87 10.10
CA LEU A 131 14.76 -5.94 9.99
C LEU A 131 14.63 -4.93 11.13
N PRO A 132 15.59 -4.87 12.08
CA PRO A 132 15.41 -4.05 13.27
C PRO A 132 15.39 -2.56 12.93
N LEU A 133 14.47 -1.82 13.55
CA LEU A 133 14.37 -0.37 13.54
C LEU A 133 14.95 0.25 14.82
N PRO A 134 15.72 1.34 14.72
CA PRO A 134 16.37 1.97 15.86
C PRO A 134 15.43 2.77 16.78
N GLU A 135 14.27 3.21 16.28
CA GLU A 135 13.34 4.05 17.05
C GLU A 135 12.01 3.34 17.32
N THR A 136 11.19 3.95 18.18
CA THR A 136 9.80 3.52 18.42
C THR A 136 8.94 3.86 17.20
N TYR A 137 8.23 2.88 16.63
CA TYR A 137 7.50 3.01 15.37
C TYR A 137 6.03 2.59 15.47
N ILE A 138 5.22 2.97 14.48
CA ILE A 138 3.81 2.59 14.37
C ILE A 138 3.63 1.52 13.28
N VAL A 139 2.87 0.47 13.58
CA VAL A 139 2.44 -0.52 12.57
C VAL A 139 1.01 -0.24 12.09
N PRO A 140 0.58 -0.72 10.91
CA PRO A 140 -0.78 -0.48 10.43
C PRO A 140 -1.87 -1.08 11.32
N GLY A 141 -1.67 -2.32 11.80
CA GLY A 141 -2.61 -3.04 12.66
C GLY A 141 -2.98 -4.45 12.16
N GLY A 142 -3.47 -5.30 13.06
CA GLY A 142 -3.88 -6.67 12.73
C GLY A 142 -2.70 -7.60 12.39
N ARG A 143 -2.73 -8.24 11.21
CA ARG A 143 -1.67 -9.13 10.69
C ARG A 143 -0.37 -8.41 10.36
N PHE A 144 -0.45 -7.09 10.15
CA PHE A 144 0.68 -6.23 9.81
C PHE A 144 1.41 -5.86 11.09
N SER A 145 2.40 -6.67 11.43
CA SER A 145 3.19 -6.57 12.66
C SER A 145 4.50 -5.83 12.49
N GLU A 146 4.74 -5.33 11.29
CA GLU A 146 5.95 -4.64 10.84
C GLU A 146 5.58 -3.23 10.35
N PHE A 147 6.61 -2.40 10.22
CA PHE A 147 6.54 -1.08 9.64
C PHE A 147 6.29 -1.19 8.13
N TYR A 148 5.40 -0.36 7.59
CA TYR A 148 5.07 -0.27 6.15
C TYR A 148 5.32 1.13 5.63
N TYR A 149 5.81 1.24 4.40
CA TYR A 149 6.33 2.50 3.89
C TYR A 149 5.25 3.56 3.67
N TRP A 150 4.38 3.42 2.66
CA TRP A 150 3.44 4.50 2.32
C TRP A 150 2.32 4.70 3.37
N ASP A 151 1.92 3.64 4.08
CA ASP A 151 0.99 3.67 5.22
C ASP A 151 1.44 4.69 6.28
N SER A 152 2.76 4.79 6.46
CA SER A 152 3.36 5.67 7.46
C SER A 152 3.08 7.14 7.19
N TYR A 153 3.00 7.57 5.92
CA TYR A 153 2.66 8.96 5.60
C TYR A 153 1.24 9.32 6.08
N PHE A 154 0.28 8.44 5.79
CA PHE A 154 -1.11 8.64 6.18
C PHE A 154 -1.32 8.52 7.69
N THR A 155 -0.51 7.69 8.34
CA THR A 155 -0.45 7.59 9.80
C THR A 155 0.16 8.85 10.42
N MET A 156 1.23 9.40 9.85
CA MET A 156 1.89 10.62 10.33
C MET A 156 0.96 11.83 10.32
N ILE A 157 -0.03 11.90 9.42
CA ILE A 157 -1.08 12.94 9.46
C ILE A 157 -1.80 12.89 10.81
N GLY A 158 -2.19 11.69 11.27
CA GLY A 158 -2.82 11.50 12.56
C GLY A 158 -1.92 11.87 13.73
N LEU A 159 -0.66 11.43 13.68
CA LEU A 159 0.33 11.74 14.71
C LEU A 159 0.57 13.25 14.83
N TYR A 160 0.60 13.97 13.70
CA TYR A 160 0.72 15.42 13.67
C TYR A 160 -0.50 16.09 14.33
N GLU A 161 -1.71 15.68 13.93
CA GLU A 161 -2.97 16.24 14.44
C GLU A 161 -3.20 15.94 15.94
N ASP A 162 -2.65 14.84 16.45
CA ASP A 162 -2.71 14.43 17.85
C ASP A 162 -1.48 14.90 18.67
N GLY A 163 -0.57 15.68 18.06
CA GLY A 163 0.61 16.25 18.73
C GLY A 163 1.72 15.25 19.08
N ARG A 164 1.67 14.02 18.54
CA ARG A 164 2.68 12.96 18.70
C ARG A 164 3.88 13.17 17.78
N ILE A 165 4.50 14.35 17.87
CA ILE A 165 5.62 14.79 17.02
C ILE A 165 6.89 13.95 17.26
N ASP A 166 7.05 13.42 18.47
CA ASP A 166 8.07 12.42 18.80
C ASP A 166 8.00 11.21 17.88
N LEU A 167 6.82 10.59 17.76
CA LEU A 167 6.61 9.44 16.88
C LEU A 167 6.75 9.82 15.40
N LEU A 168 6.29 11.00 15.01
CA LEU A 168 6.44 11.51 13.64
C LEU A 168 7.92 11.60 13.24
N ARG A 169 8.79 12.11 14.13
CA ARG A 169 10.25 12.15 13.90
C ARG A 169 10.86 10.77 13.83
N ASN A 170 10.42 9.85 14.69
CA ASN A 170 10.92 8.47 14.70
C ASN A 170 10.63 7.76 13.37
N VAL A 171 9.41 7.90 12.83
CA VAL A 171 9.04 7.35 11.51
C VAL A 171 10.04 7.78 10.42
N VAL A 172 10.39 9.08 10.37
CA VAL A 172 11.34 9.60 9.38
C VAL A 172 12.75 9.04 9.59
N ARG A 173 13.20 8.90 10.85
CA ARG A 173 14.52 8.34 11.19
C ARG A 173 14.62 6.85 10.89
N ASP A 174 13.54 6.09 11.12
CA ASP A 174 13.49 4.67 10.81
C ASP A 174 13.55 4.42 9.30
N ILE A 175 12.83 5.21 8.50
CA ILE A 175 12.93 5.16 7.03
C ILE A 175 14.34 5.51 6.58
N ALA A 176 14.92 6.59 7.10
CA ALA A 176 16.30 6.97 6.81
C ALA A 176 17.29 5.84 7.14
N SER A 177 17.13 5.18 8.30
CA SER A 177 17.94 4.02 8.70
C SER A 177 17.82 2.83 7.75
N LEU A 178 16.63 2.57 7.21
CA LEU A 178 16.42 1.50 6.23
C LEU A 178 17.06 1.85 4.89
N ILE A 179 16.88 3.08 4.40
CA ILE A 179 17.52 3.58 3.18
C ILE A 179 19.05 3.49 3.27
N ASP A 180 19.63 3.90 4.41
CA ASP A 180 21.07 3.83 4.62
C ASP A 180 21.63 2.41 4.58
N ARG A 181 20.90 1.45 5.16
CA ARG A 181 21.36 0.05 5.26
C ARG A 181 21.12 -0.77 4.00
N TYR A 182 20.03 -0.51 3.29
CA TYR A 182 19.55 -1.37 2.21
C TYR A 182 19.46 -0.66 0.85
N GLY A 183 19.86 0.62 0.79
CA GLY A 183 19.88 1.43 -0.43
C GLY A 183 18.52 1.95 -0.87
N HIS A 184 17.44 1.54 -0.21
CA HIS A 184 16.07 1.98 -0.46
C HIS A 184 15.21 1.69 0.77
N MET A 185 14.01 2.26 0.81
CA MET A 185 12.99 1.89 1.77
C MET A 185 12.25 0.63 1.27
N PRO A 186 12.40 -0.55 1.89
CA PRO A 186 11.65 -1.74 1.48
C PRO A 186 10.14 -1.55 1.74
N ASN A 187 9.29 -2.37 1.11
CA ASN A 187 7.83 -2.37 1.33
C ASN A 187 7.46 -2.29 2.83
N GLY A 188 8.11 -3.14 3.62
CA GLY A 188 8.14 -3.04 5.08
C GLY A 188 9.45 -3.59 5.63
N ASN A 189 9.67 -3.50 6.95
CA ASN A 189 10.95 -3.88 7.58
C ASN A 189 11.10 -5.42 7.75
N ARG A 190 10.99 -6.19 6.66
CA ARG A 190 11.19 -7.64 6.61
C ARG A 190 12.17 -8.03 5.50
N THR A 191 12.94 -9.11 5.69
CA THR A 191 13.91 -9.60 4.68
C THR A 191 13.25 -9.96 3.36
N TYR A 192 12.02 -10.50 3.38
CA TYR A 192 11.22 -10.81 2.19
C TYR A 192 10.61 -9.59 1.48
N TYR A 193 10.81 -8.40 2.04
CA TYR A 193 10.48 -7.12 1.41
C TYR A 193 11.70 -6.39 0.86
N LEU A 194 12.94 -6.85 1.09
CA LEU A 194 14.15 -6.21 0.54
C LEU A 194 14.23 -6.24 -1.00
N SER A 195 13.38 -7.03 -1.67
CA SER A 195 13.35 -7.10 -3.13
C SER A 195 12.50 -6.01 -3.79
N ARG A 196 11.74 -5.22 -3.02
CA ARG A 196 10.82 -4.19 -3.55
C ARG A 196 10.57 -3.06 -2.55
N SER A 197 10.19 -1.91 -3.06
CA SER A 197 9.81 -0.75 -2.26
C SER A 197 8.28 -0.72 -2.02
N GLN A 198 7.76 0.50 -1.84
CA GLN A 198 6.37 0.91 -1.95
C GLN A 198 6.33 2.32 -2.58
N PRO A 199 5.17 2.93 -2.89
CA PRO A 199 5.14 4.28 -3.47
C PRO A 199 6.01 5.27 -2.65
N PRO A 200 6.88 6.09 -3.29
CA PRO A 200 7.92 6.84 -2.57
C PRO A 200 7.40 8.11 -1.89
N PHE A 201 6.82 7.93 -0.71
CA PHE A 201 6.24 9.02 0.10
C PHE A 201 7.23 9.71 1.04
N PHE A 202 8.49 9.29 1.14
CA PHE A 202 9.46 9.87 2.08
C PHE A 202 9.63 11.38 1.89
N SER A 203 9.70 11.87 0.66
CA SER A 203 9.74 13.32 0.39
C SER A 203 8.53 14.10 0.95
N LEU A 204 7.32 13.53 0.87
CA LEU A 204 6.10 14.09 1.46
C LEU A 204 6.10 13.99 2.99
N MET A 205 6.71 12.95 3.55
CA MET A 205 6.91 12.82 5.00
C MET A 205 7.88 13.90 5.52
N LEU A 206 8.92 14.23 4.74
CA LEU A 206 9.82 15.33 5.06
C LEU A 206 9.10 16.68 5.03
N ASP A 207 8.19 16.93 4.08
CA ASP A 207 7.35 18.13 4.07
C ASP A 207 6.50 18.26 5.35
N LEU A 208 5.86 17.16 5.74
CA LEU A 208 5.05 17.13 6.94
C LEU A 208 5.90 17.41 8.19
N LEU A 209 7.08 16.79 8.31
CA LEU A 209 7.99 17.06 9.42
C LEU A 209 8.53 18.50 9.38
N ALA A 210 8.89 19.01 8.20
CA ALA A 210 9.39 20.37 8.00
C ALA A 210 8.35 21.45 8.35
N SER A 211 7.05 21.13 8.26
CA SER A 211 5.99 22.02 8.73
C SER A 211 6.07 22.32 10.24
N HIS A 212 6.70 21.43 11.02
CA HIS A 212 6.93 21.59 12.45
C HIS A 212 8.40 21.96 12.75
N ASP A 213 9.36 21.22 12.21
CA ASP A 213 10.80 21.34 12.53
C ASP A 213 11.55 22.36 11.64
N GLY A 214 10.87 22.90 10.63
CA GLY A 214 11.42 23.88 9.70
C GLY A 214 12.32 23.28 8.63
N GLN A 215 12.91 24.18 7.84
CA GLN A 215 13.65 23.85 6.62
C GLN A 215 14.90 22.98 6.82
N VAL A 216 15.40 22.89 8.05
CA VAL A 216 16.58 22.07 8.39
C VAL A 216 16.34 20.57 8.12
N VAL A 217 15.09 20.13 8.13
CA VAL A 217 14.69 18.74 7.82
C VAL A 217 15.22 18.32 6.46
N TYR A 218 15.02 19.13 5.42
CA TYR A 218 15.43 18.80 4.05
C TYR A 218 16.95 18.63 3.92
N THR A 219 17.74 19.46 4.59
CA THR A 219 19.21 19.34 4.57
C THR A 219 19.71 18.20 5.45
N SER A 220 18.97 17.85 6.50
CA SER A 220 19.36 16.78 7.44
C SER A 220 19.20 15.39 6.82
N PHE A 221 18.16 15.21 6.00
CA PHE A 221 17.83 13.93 5.33
C PHE A 221 18.17 13.92 3.83
N LEU A 222 18.96 14.90 3.37
CA LEU A 222 19.37 15.00 1.95
C LEU A 222 20.11 13.74 1.45
N PRO A 223 21.04 13.12 2.20
CA PRO A 223 21.72 11.90 1.74
C PRO A 223 20.75 10.73 1.47
N GLU A 224 19.75 10.54 2.32
CA GLU A 224 18.76 9.47 2.21
C GLU A 224 17.76 9.78 1.09
N LEU A 225 17.34 11.04 0.96
CA LEU A 225 16.51 11.50 -0.16
C LEU A 225 17.21 11.27 -1.50
N GLN A 226 18.51 11.52 -1.57
CA GLN A 226 19.31 11.24 -2.77
C GLN A 226 19.40 9.73 -3.06
N ARG A 227 19.69 8.91 -2.05
CA ARG A 227 19.74 7.45 -2.23
C ARG A 227 18.42 6.88 -2.72
N GLU A 228 17.31 7.36 -2.18
CA GLU A 228 15.99 6.92 -2.64
C GLU A 228 15.79 7.26 -4.13
N TYR A 229 16.13 8.48 -4.56
CA TYR A 229 16.08 8.84 -5.97
C TYR A 229 17.00 7.96 -6.84
N ASP A 230 18.21 7.66 -6.36
CA ASP A 230 19.17 6.80 -7.06
C ASP A 230 18.64 5.37 -7.23
N TYR A 231 17.87 4.86 -6.26
CA TYR A 231 17.17 3.57 -6.37
C TYR A 231 16.16 3.59 -7.51
N TRP A 232 15.25 4.58 -7.52
CA TRP A 232 14.20 4.67 -8.53
C TRP A 232 14.71 4.96 -9.93
N THR A 233 15.88 5.61 -10.05
CA THR A 233 16.50 5.96 -11.34
C THR A 233 17.63 5.04 -11.76
N HIS A 234 17.84 3.93 -11.03
CA HIS A 234 18.95 3.03 -11.28
C HIS A 234 18.97 2.54 -12.74
N GLY A 235 20.12 2.72 -13.41
CA GLY A 235 20.32 2.31 -14.80
C GLY A 235 19.73 3.23 -15.87
N ALA A 236 19.08 4.35 -15.50
CA ALA A 236 18.46 5.27 -16.45
C ALA A 236 19.43 5.81 -17.52
N ASP A 237 20.67 6.13 -17.13
CA ASP A 237 21.69 6.74 -18.01
C ASP A 237 22.12 5.81 -19.15
N ALA A 238 22.13 4.49 -18.91
CA ALA A 238 22.52 3.49 -19.91
C ALA A 238 21.32 2.95 -20.71
N LEU A 239 20.08 3.32 -20.33
CA LEU A 239 18.87 2.77 -20.89
C LEU A 239 18.61 3.35 -22.29
N LYS A 240 18.39 2.47 -23.28
CA LYS A 240 18.08 2.87 -24.67
C LYS A 240 16.59 3.21 -24.83
N PRO A 241 16.22 4.04 -25.82
CA PRO A 241 14.82 4.28 -26.18
C PRO A 241 14.06 2.97 -26.47
N GLY A 242 12.81 2.89 -26.00
CA GLY A 242 11.94 1.72 -26.14
C GLY A 242 12.28 0.56 -25.20
N ALA A 243 13.13 0.78 -24.19
CA ALA A 243 13.54 -0.24 -23.23
C ALA A 243 13.15 0.13 -21.80
N ALA A 244 13.14 -0.87 -20.92
CA ALA A 244 12.94 -0.71 -19.50
C ALA A 244 14.01 -1.48 -18.72
N TRP A 245 14.38 -0.97 -17.55
CA TRP A 245 15.29 -1.60 -16.61
C TRP A 245 14.79 -1.32 -15.20
N GLN A 246 14.49 -2.36 -14.42
CA GLN A 246 13.88 -2.21 -13.09
C GLN A 246 12.71 -1.21 -13.12
N HIS A 247 12.75 -0.14 -12.32
CA HIS A 247 11.71 0.87 -12.22
C HIS A 247 11.68 1.89 -13.35
N VAL A 248 12.71 1.96 -14.20
CA VAL A 248 12.78 2.96 -15.27
C VAL A 248 12.32 2.42 -16.63
N VAL A 249 11.56 3.23 -17.33
CA VAL A 249 11.16 3.03 -18.73
C VAL A 249 11.62 4.24 -19.53
N ARG A 250 12.37 4.00 -20.61
CA ARG A 250 12.68 5.04 -21.59
C ARG A 250 11.80 4.82 -22.82
N LEU A 251 10.82 5.70 -23.03
CA LEU A 251 9.93 5.65 -24.19
C LEU A 251 10.71 5.88 -25.50
N PRO A 252 10.12 5.52 -26.66
CA PRO A 252 10.80 5.65 -27.96
C PRO A 252 11.28 7.08 -28.30
N ASP A 253 10.62 8.10 -27.75
CA ASP A 253 10.94 9.52 -27.93
C ASP A 253 12.00 10.04 -26.93
N ASN A 254 12.66 9.14 -26.19
CA ASN A 254 13.58 9.39 -25.07
C ASN A 254 12.95 9.84 -23.75
N THR A 255 11.63 9.99 -23.65
CA THR A 255 10.98 10.34 -22.38
C THR A 255 11.24 9.28 -21.33
N LEU A 256 11.76 9.68 -20.17
CA LEU A 256 12.00 8.80 -19.03
C LEU A 256 10.77 8.82 -18.11
N MET A 257 10.26 7.65 -17.76
CA MET A 257 9.11 7.46 -16.88
C MET A 257 9.32 6.26 -15.97
N PHE A 258 8.47 6.11 -14.97
CA PHE A 258 8.63 5.12 -13.91
C PHE A 258 7.52 4.07 -13.94
N ARG A 259 7.88 2.85 -13.55
CA ARG A 259 6.99 1.69 -13.40
C ARG A 259 7.27 0.95 -12.09
N PRO A 260 6.30 0.16 -11.59
CA PRO A 260 6.54 -0.77 -10.48
C PRO A 260 7.46 -1.93 -10.89
N TRP A 261 8.28 -2.41 -9.94
CA TRP A 261 9.21 -3.52 -10.15
C TRP A 261 9.62 -4.17 -8.83
N ASP A 262 9.67 -5.51 -8.77
CA ASP A 262 10.35 -6.24 -7.69
C ASP A 262 11.55 -6.96 -8.30
N ASP A 263 12.69 -7.06 -7.60
CA ASP A 263 13.91 -7.69 -8.11
C ASP A 263 13.87 -9.22 -8.16
N MET A 264 12.90 -9.84 -7.51
CA MET A 264 12.66 -11.28 -7.49
C MET A 264 11.51 -11.72 -8.41
N GLU A 265 11.63 -12.95 -8.91
CA GLU A 265 10.67 -13.62 -9.81
C GLU A 265 10.28 -14.99 -9.27
N THR A 266 10.02 -15.06 -7.97
CA THR A 266 9.60 -16.28 -7.26
C THR A 266 8.30 -15.99 -6.50
N PRO A 267 7.55 -16.99 -5.98
CA PRO A 267 6.39 -16.70 -5.14
C PRO A 267 6.74 -15.80 -3.96
N ARG A 268 5.87 -14.86 -3.58
CA ARG A 268 6.00 -14.03 -2.36
C ARG A 268 6.06 -14.92 -1.13
N ASP A 269 6.94 -14.63 -0.18
CA ASP A 269 7.09 -15.44 1.03
C ASP A 269 5.83 -15.36 1.91
N GLU A 270 5.26 -14.16 2.03
CA GLU A 270 4.08 -13.87 2.84
C GLU A 270 2.76 -14.40 2.25
N SER A 271 2.78 -14.75 0.95
CA SER A 271 1.63 -15.25 0.18
C SER A 271 2.02 -16.45 -0.70
N PHE A 272 2.97 -17.26 -0.23
CA PHE A 272 3.62 -18.33 -0.99
C PHE A 272 2.62 -19.34 -1.61
N PRO A 273 1.67 -19.93 -0.85
CA PRO A 273 0.72 -20.86 -1.45
C PRO A 273 -0.26 -20.18 -2.42
N GLN A 274 -0.62 -18.92 -2.20
CA GLN A 274 -1.50 -18.15 -3.09
C GLN A 274 -0.83 -17.93 -4.45
N ASP A 275 0.42 -17.47 -4.46
CA ASP A 275 1.18 -17.22 -5.69
C ASP A 275 1.43 -18.51 -6.50
N LEU A 276 1.61 -19.65 -5.81
CA LEU A 276 1.67 -20.96 -6.47
C LEU A 276 0.34 -21.38 -7.07
N VAL A 277 -0.80 -21.05 -6.44
CA VAL A 277 -2.13 -21.33 -6.99
C VAL A 277 -2.41 -20.47 -8.23
N THR A 278 -2.10 -19.17 -8.19
CA THR A 278 -2.24 -18.28 -9.35
C THR A 278 -1.35 -18.72 -10.51
N ALA A 279 -0.12 -19.15 -10.24
CA ALA A 279 0.76 -19.68 -11.29
C ALA A 279 0.22 -20.97 -11.94
N LYS A 280 -0.52 -21.80 -11.20
CA LYS A 280 -1.14 -23.01 -11.76
C LYS A 280 -2.34 -22.71 -12.66
N SER A 281 -3.03 -21.58 -12.47
CA SER A 281 -4.13 -21.17 -13.35
C SER A 281 -3.65 -20.44 -14.61
N SER A 282 -2.44 -19.87 -14.58
CA SER A 282 -1.89 -19.10 -15.69
C SER A 282 -1.30 -19.97 -16.81
N HIS A 283 -1.32 -19.43 -18.03
CA HIS A 283 -0.57 -19.96 -19.19
C HIS A 283 0.78 -19.27 -19.40
N ARG A 284 1.12 -18.28 -18.57
CA ARG A 284 2.36 -17.51 -18.67
C ARG A 284 3.52 -18.26 -18.00
N PRO A 285 4.78 -17.96 -18.37
CA PRO A 285 5.93 -18.40 -17.58
C PRO A 285 5.76 -17.95 -16.13
N ALA A 286 5.88 -18.88 -15.19
CA ALA A 286 5.65 -18.61 -13.77
C ALA A 286 6.55 -17.48 -13.20
N PRO A 287 7.86 -17.39 -13.56
CA PRO A 287 8.70 -16.26 -13.13
C PRO A 287 8.16 -14.88 -13.55
N ASP A 288 7.68 -14.74 -14.79
CA ASP A 288 7.11 -13.48 -15.28
C ASP A 288 5.84 -13.10 -14.51
N LEU A 289 4.98 -14.08 -14.23
CA LEU A 289 3.77 -13.88 -13.43
C LEU A 289 4.12 -13.47 -11.99
N TRP A 290 5.04 -14.17 -11.35
CA TRP A 290 5.45 -13.88 -9.98
C TRP A 290 6.10 -12.49 -9.86
N ARG A 291 6.90 -12.08 -10.86
CA ARG A 291 7.42 -10.71 -10.95
C ARG A 291 6.28 -9.69 -10.97
N ASP A 292 5.24 -9.90 -11.77
CA ASP A 292 4.10 -8.97 -11.85
C ASP A 292 3.23 -8.98 -10.57
N LEU A 293 3.08 -10.13 -9.90
CA LEU A 293 2.41 -10.24 -8.60
C LEU A 293 3.18 -9.48 -7.51
N ARG A 294 4.51 -9.59 -7.50
CA ARG A 294 5.38 -8.87 -6.57
C ARG A 294 5.40 -7.37 -6.86
N ALA A 295 5.53 -6.97 -8.12
CA ALA A 295 5.43 -5.57 -8.53
C ALA A 295 4.03 -5.00 -8.21
N GLY A 296 2.97 -5.81 -8.29
CA GLY A 296 1.63 -5.44 -7.85
C GLY A 296 1.51 -5.20 -6.33
N ALA A 297 2.34 -5.87 -5.52
CA ALA A 297 2.47 -5.58 -4.09
C ALA A 297 3.34 -4.35 -3.81
N GLU A 298 4.32 -4.06 -4.66
CA GLU A 298 5.09 -2.82 -4.59
C GLU A 298 4.19 -1.59 -4.76
N THR A 299 3.14 -1.64 -5.57
CA THR A 299 2.26 -0.48 -5.77
C THR A 299 1.43 -0.10 -4.55
N GLY A 300 1.36 -0.98 -3.54
CA GLY A 300 0.40 -0.89 -2.43
C GLY A 300 -1.02 -1.33 -2.80
N TRP A 301 -1.30 -1.61 -4.08
CA TRP A 301 -2.62 -2.00 -4.56
C TRP A 301 -2.68 -3.49 -4.96
N ASP A 302 -2.39 -4.40 -4.03
CA ASP A 302 -2.41 -5.86 -4.23
C ASP A 302 -3.77 -6.48 -3.83
N TYR A 303 -4.71 -6.77 -4.73
CA TYR A 303 -4.68 -6.58 -6.16
C TYR A 303 -5.89 -5.76 -6.62
N THR A 304 -5.88 -5.38 -7.90
CA THR A 304 -6.87 -4.53 -8.56
C THR A 304 -6.94 -4.87 -10.04
N SER A 305 -8.11 -4.67 -10.65
CA SER A 305 -8.38 -4.69 -12.09
C SER A 305 -7.40 -3.84 -12.90
N ARG A 306 -6.89 -2.75 -12.30
CA ARG A 306 -5.97 -1.80 -12.92
C ARG A 306 -4.70 -2.46 -13.45
N TRP A 307 -4.21 -3.49 -12.77
CA TRP A 307 -3.01 -4.23 -13.16
C TRP A 307 -3.30 -5.39 -14.13
N LEU A 308 -4.57 -5.77 -14.28
CA LEU A 308 -4.98 -6.99 -14.97
C LEU A 308 -5.18 -6.69 -16.46
N ALA A 309 -4.58 -7.49 -17.34
CA ALA A 309 -4.66 -7.26 -18.77
C ALA A 309 -6.11 -7.29 -19.28
N ASP A 310 -6.95 -8.16 -18.70
CA ASP A 310 -8.38 -8.28 -18.99
C ASP A 310 -9.29 -7.45 -18.05
N GLY A 311 -8.70 -6.71 -17.10
CA GLY A 311 -9.43 -5.94 -16.09
C GLY A 311 -10.20 -6.77 -15.06
N LYS A 312 -9.91 -8.07 -14.92
CA LYS A 312 -10.72 -8.98 -14.07
C LYS A 312 -9.95 -10.11 -13.40
N THR A 313 -9.10 -10.83 -14.12
CA THR A 313 -8.55 -12.11 -13.68
C THR A 313 -7.09 -11.96 -13.24
N LEU A 314 -6.77 -12.41 -12.02
CA LEU A 314 -5.47 -12.15 -11.39
C LEU A 314 -4.28 -12.72 -12.15
N ASP A 315 -4.41 -13.89 -12.79
CA ASP A 315 -3.33 -14.52 -13.56
C ASP A 315 -2.98 -13.78 -14.87
N THR A 316 -3.75 -12.75 -15.22
CA THR A 316 -3.48 -11.82 -16.32
C THR A 316 -2.76 -10.53 -15.87
N ILE A 317 -2.33 -10.44 -14.62
CA ILE A 317 -1.61 -9.28 -14.06
C ILE A 317 -0.37 -8.92 -14.87
N THR A 318 -0.19 -7.66 -15.25
CA THR A 318 0.93 -7.20 -16.11
C THR A 318 1.61 -5.94 -15.57
N THR A 319 1.67 -5.80 -14.25
CA THR A 319 2.10 -4.59 -13.53
C THR A 319 3.39 -3.97 -14.08
N THR A 320 4.42 -4.76 -14.36
CA THR A 320 5.72 -4.27 -14.88
C THR A 320 5.66 -3.74 -16.32
N SER A 321 4.53 -3.91 -17.00
CA SER A 321 4.28 -3.35 -18.32
C SER A 321 3.61 -1.97 -18.26
N LEU A 322 3.31 -1.47 -17.05
CA LEU A 322 2.54 -0.25 -16.84
C LEU A 322 3.42 0.86 -16.26
N ILE A 323 3.38 2.02 -16.91
CA ILE A 323 3.80 3.30 -16.33
C ILE A 323 2.59 3.81 -15.52
N THR A 324 2.74 3.89 -14.20
CA THR A 324 1.63 4.19 -13.28
C THR A 324 1.59 5.66 -12.88
N ILE A 325 0.39 6.20 -12.68
CA ILE A 325 0.18 7.62 -12.37
C ILE A 325 0.96 8.04 -11.12
N GLU A 326 0.82 7.30 -10.02
CA GLU A 326 1.34 7.67 -8.70
C GLU A 326 2.85 7.68 -8.66
N TYR A 327 3.50 6.67 -9.22
CA TYR A 327 4.97 6.59 -9.22
C TYR A 327 5.56 7.80 -9.93
N ASN A 328 5.02 8.14 -11.10
CA ASN A 328 5.52 9.27 -11.86
C ASN A 328 5.24 10.59 -11.14
N CYS A 329 4.08 10.75 -10.51
CA CYS A 329 3.77 11.97 -9.75
C CYS A 329 4.63 12.10 -8.48
N LEU A 330 4.84 11.02 -7.74
CA LEU A 330 5.68 11.00 -6.54
C LEU A 330 7.16 11.25 -6.88
N MET A 331 7.64 10.77 -8.04
CA MET A 331 8.98 11.09 -8.52
C MET A 331 9.13 12.58 -8.85
N VAL A 332 8.12 13.25 -9.41
CA VAL A 332 8.13 14.72 -9.57
C VAL A 332 8.31 15.40 -8.21
N HIS A 333 7.57 14.96 -7.19
CA HIS A 333 7.67 15.51 -5.84
C HIS A 333 9.05 15.28 -5.22
N LEU A 334 9.61 14.09 -5.38
CA LEU A 334 10.96 13.74 -4.93
C LEU A 334 12.02 14.63 -5.59
N GLU A 335 11.94 14.82 -6.92
CA GLU A 335 12.83 15.70 -7.68
C GLU A 335 12.71 17.17 -7.22
N GLN A 336 11.49 17.67 -6.97
CA GLN A 336 11.26 19.01 -6.43
C GLN A 336 11.86 19.17 -5.03
N THR A 337 11.71 18.15 -4.18
CA THR A 337 12.24 18.14 -2.82
C THR A 337 13.77 18.12 -2.83
N LEU A 338 14.39 17.33 -3.71
CA LEU A 338 15.84 17.33 -3.93
C LEU A 338 16.33 18.69 -4.43
N SER A 339 15.63 19.28 -5.40
CA SER A 339 15.97 20.61 -5.91
C SER A 339 16.01 21.64 -4.78
N HIS A 340 14.98 21.63 -3.93
CA HIS A 340 14.87 22.50 -2.78
C HIS A 340 15.96 22.25 -1.72
N ALA A 341 16.18 20.99 -1.34
CA ALA A 341 17.19 20.60 -0.37
C ALA A 341 18.62 20.98 -0.81
N TYR A 342 18.97 20.76 -2.08
CA TYR A 342 20.26 21.17 -2.62
C TYR A 342 20.40 22.70 -2.70
N ALA A 343 19.32 23.43 -2.98
CA ALA A 343 19.32 24.89 -2.96
C ALA A 343 19.61 25.42 -1.54
N LEU A 344 18.98 24.83 -0.52
CA LEU A 344 19.25 25.15 0.90
C LEU A 344 20.70 24.85 1.29
N ASN A 345 21.30 23.79 0.72
CA ASN A 345 22.70 23.43 0.95
C ASN A 345 23.70 24.27 0.12
N GLY A 346 23.23 25.21 -0.70
CA GLY A 346 24.08 26.06 -1.55
C GLY A 346 24.56 25.39 -2.85
N GLU A 347 24.10 24.18 -3.17
CA GLU A 347 24.48 23.40 -4.35
C GLU A 347 23.57 23.72 -5.56
N LYS A 348 23.73 24.93 -6.12
CA LYS A 348 22.83 25.49 -7.15
C LYS A 348 22.73 24.65 -8.43
N ASP A 349 23.83 24.03 -8.86
CA ASP A 349 23.83 23.25 -10.11
C ASP A 349 22.99 21.97 -9.97
N LYS A 350 23.08 21.28 -8.82
CA LYS A 350 22.23 20.13 -8.51
C LYS A 350 20.78 20.55 -8.34
N ALA A 351 20.53 21.67 -7.66
CA ALA A 351 19.19 22.21 -7.52
C ALA A 351 18.53 22.46 -8.89
N ALA A 352 19.27 23.09 -9.82
CA ALA A 352 18.80 23.35 -11.18
C ALA A 352 18.57 22.06 -11.98
N PHE A 353 19.45 21.07 -11.83
CA PHE A 353 19.30 19.76 -12.45
C PHE A 353 17.97 19.11 -12.04
N TYR A 354 17.70 18.97 -10.74
CA TYR A 354 16.47 18.31 -10.28
C TYR A 354 15.20 19.11 -10.61
N ALA A 355 15.26 20.44 -10.60
CA ALA A 355 14.14 21.27 -11.09
C ALA A 355 13.82 21.00 -12.56
N GLN A 356 14.85 20.79 -13.38
CA GLN A 356 14.70 20.45 -14.79
C GLN A 356 14.11 19.04 -14.97
N GLN A 357 14.55 18.06 -14.18
CA GLN A 357 14.00 16.69 -14.20
C GLN A 357 12.51 16.70 -13.83
N ALA A 358 12.15 17.36 -12.72
CA ALA A 358 10.76 17.53 -12.28
C ALA A 358 9.87 18.15 -13.36
N THR A 359 10.38 19.17 -14.04
CA THR A 359 9.64 19.84 -15.13
C THR A 359 9.41 18.90 -16.32
N GLN A 360 10.43 18.13 -16.71
CA GLN A 360 10.32 17.18 -17.81
C GLN A 360 9.31 16.07 -17.50
N LEU A 361 9.40 15.48 -16.30
CA LEU A 361 8.50 14.41 -15.89
C LEU A 361 7.06 14.90 -15.72
N LYS A 362 6.85 16.09 -15.13
CA LYS A 362 5.54 16.75 -15.08
C LYS A 362 4.90 16.91 -16.46
N ASN A 363 5.68 17.36 -17.44
CA ASN A 363 5.20 17.50 -18.82
C ASN A 363 4.88 16.13 -19.45
N ALA A 364 5.71 15.12 -19.20
CA ALA A 364 5.48 13.75 -19.66
C ALA A 364 4.17 13.18 -19.08
N ILE A 365 3.91 13.36 -17.78
CA ILE A 365 2.66 12.91 -17.13
C ILE A 365 1.44 13.52 -17.82
N ASN A 366 1.44 14.85 -17.99
CA ASN A 366 0.32 15.58 -18.61
C ASN A 366 0.12 15.27 -20.10
N HIS A 367 1.09 14.63 -20.75
CA HIS A 367 0.99 14.20 -22.14
C HIS A 367 0.67 12.71 -22.29
N VAL A 368 1.43 11.85 -21.64
CA VAL A 368 1.42 10.39 -21.83
C VAL A 368 0.27 9.73 -21.06
N LEU A 369 -0.03 10.23 -19.85
CA LEU A 369 -1.03 9.62 -18.96
C LEU A 369 -2.40 10.27 -19.05
N TRP A 370 -2.54 11.37 -19.80
CA TRP A 370 -3.79 12.12 -19.90
C TRP A 370 -4.69 11.59 -21.03
N ASN A 371 -5.95 11.32 -20.72
CA ASN A 371 -6.98 11.01 -21.71
C ASN A 371 -7.99 12.16 -21.80
N GLU A 372 -7.84 12.99 -22.83
CA GLU A 372 -8.71 14.16 -23.07
C GLU A 372 -10.20 13.77 -23.20
N LYS A 373 -10.49 12.64 -23.86
CA LYS A 373 -11.87 12.20 -24.10
C LYS A 373 -12.56 11.76 -22.80
N GLU A 374 -11.83 11.05 -21.96
CA GLU A 374 -12.33 10.55 -20.68
C GLU A 374 -12.25 11.61 -19.57
N GLY A 375 -11.48 12.68 -19.76
CA GLY A 375 -11.30 13.75 -18.77
C GLY A 375 -10.64 13.25 -17.50
N ALA A 376 -9.66 12.35 -17.63
CA ALA A 376 -8.96 11.73 -16.51
C ALA A 376 -7.57 11.21 -16.91
N TYR A 377 -6.75 10.94 -15.91
CA TYR A 377 -5.47 10.26 -16.09
C TYR A 377 -5.65 8.74 -16.02
N PHE A 378 -4.90 8.02 -16.86
CA PHE A 378 -4.87 6.57 -16.93
C PHE A 378 -3.42 6.09 -17.01
N ASP A 379 -3.16 4.88 -16.51
CA ASP A 379 -1.84 4.27 -16.69
C ASP A 379 -1.57 3.99 -18.16
N TYR A 380 -0.29 3.94 -18.51
CA TYR A 380 0.15 3.70 -19.87
C TYR A 380 0.89 2.37 -19.97
N ASN A 381 0.43 1.48 -20.85
CA ASN A 381 1.17 0.27 -21.16
C ASN A 381 2.28 0.60 -22.15
N TRP A 382 3.52 0.64 -21.66
CA TRP A 382 4.68 1.05 -22.46
C TRP A 382 5.08 0.03 -23.53
N ARG A 383 4.61 -1.22 -23.41
CA ARG A 383 4.87 -2.27 -24.42
C ARG A 383 3.91 -2.16 -25.60
N THR A 384 2.64 -1.88 -25.35
CA THR A 384 1.64 -1.71 -26.42
C THR A 384 1.54 -0.28 -26.92
N GLY A 385 2.07 0.66 -26.16
CA GLY A 385 1.98 2.09 -26.44
C GLY A 385 0.57 2.65 -26.28
N GLN A 386 -0.23 2.10 -25.35
CA GLN A 386 -1.65 2.43 -25.19
C GLN A 386 -1.97 2.76 -23.73
N LEU A 387 -2.86 3.73 -23.52
CA LEU A 387 -3.49 3.96 -22.23
C LEU A 387 -4.37 2.76 -21.82
N ARG A 388 -4.45 2.51 -20.52
CA ARG A 388 -5.42 1.58 -19.92
C ARG A 388 -6.82 2.21 -19.90
N ASP A 389 -7.83 1.37 -19.72
CA ASP A 389 -9.25 1.73 -19.74
C ASP A 389 -9.95 1.49 -18.39
N VAL A 390 -9.18 1.30 -17.32
CA VAL A 390 -9.67 1.21 -15.94
C VAL A 390 -9.54 2.58 -15.30
N LEU A 391 -10.67 3.23 -15.01
CA LEU A 391 -10.65 4.48 -14.25
C LEU A 391 -10.43 4.17 -12.77
N SER A 392 -9.56 4.91 -12.11
CA SER A 392 -9.29 4.75 -10.68
C SER A 392 -9.08 6.07 -9.95
N THR A 393 -9.12 6.05 -8.61
CA THR A 393 -8.86 7.23 -7.75
C THR A 393 -7.47 7.82 -7.95
N ALA A 394 -6.53 7.05 -8.50
CA ALA A 394 -5.21 7.53 -8.89
C ALA A 394 -5.23 8.76 -9.82
N THR A 395 -6.32 8.96 -10.58
CA THR A 395 -6.52 10.16 -11.41
C THR A 395 -6.47 11.46 -10.60
N ALA A 396 -6.67 11.40 -9.29
CA ALA A 396 -6.60 12.55 -8.40
C ALA A 396 -5.17 12.88 -7.92
N VAL A 397 -4.20 11.97 -8.08
CA VAL A 397 -2.82 12.18 -7.60
C VAL A 397 -2.09 13.32 -8.34
N PRO A 398 -2.28 13.54 -9.66
CA PRO A 398 -1.78 14.73 -10.33
C PRO A 398 -2.36 16.04 -9.77
N LEU A 399 -3.56 16.03 -9.19
CA LEU A 399 -4.11 17.20 -8.50
C LEU A 399 -3.45 17.33 -7.12
N PHE A 400 -3.35 16.23 -6.36
CA PHE A 400 -2.73 16.20 -5.02
C PHE A 400 -1.29 16.76 -4.99
N LEU A 401 -0.54 16.59 -6.07
CA LEU A 401 0.86 17.02 -6.19
C LEU A 401 1.05 18.25 -7.12
N HIS A 402 0.00 19.02 -7.39
CA HIS A 402 0.05 20.23 -8.23
C HIS A 402 0.67 20.03 -9.63
N ILE A 403 0.42 18.87 -10.25
CA ILE A 403 0.94 18.48 -11.57
C ILE A 403 -0.02 18.87 -12.70
N ALA A 404 -1.32 18.69 -12.49
CA ALA A 404 -2.34 18.96 -13.50
C ALA A 404 -2.43 20.46 -13.87
N SER A 405 -2.87 20.76 -15.10
CA SER A 405 -3.39 22.10 -15.40
C SER A 405 -4.74 22.33 -14.72
N GLN A 406 -5.21 23.58 -14.65
CA GLN A 406 -6.54 23.87 -14.10
C GLN A 406 -7.64 23.18 -14.92
N GLU A 407 -7.53 23.18 -16.25
CA GLU A 407 -8.51 22.54 -17.14
C GLU A 407 -8.57 21.02 -16.92
N GLN A 408 -7.41 20.39 -16.73
CA GLN A 408 -7.30 18.97 -16.39
C GLN A 408 -7.89 18.69 -15.01
N ALA A 409 -7.62 19.54 -14.02
CA ALA A 409 -8.20 19.42 -12.68
C ALA A 409 -9.73 19.54 -12.70
N ASP A 410 -10.27 20.51 -13.43
CA ASP A 410 -11.71 20.69 -13.60
C ASP A 410 -12.36 19.45 -14.25
N ALA A 411 -11.68 18.83 -15.22
CA ALA A 411 -12.14 17.60 -15.87
C ALA A 411 -12.08 16.40 -14.91
N VAL A 412 -10.97 16.22 -14.18
CA VAL A 412 -10.83 15.17 -13.17
C VAL A 412 -11.91 15.31 -12.08
N ALA A 413 -12.18 16.52 -11.60
CA ALA A 413 -13.22 16.77 -10.60
C ALA A 413 -14.60 16.31 -11.07
N ARG A 414 -14.97 16.61 -12.32
CA ARG A 414 -16.22 16.11 -12.92
C ARG A 414 -16.22 14.59 -13.04
N THR A 415 -15.11 13.99 -13.44
CA THR A 415 -14.97 12.54 -13.59
C THR A 415 -15.11 11.82 -12.24
N LEU A 416 -14.42 12.28 -11.19
CA LEU A 416 -14.54 11.76 -9.83
C LEU A 416 -16.00 11.84 -9.36
N GLN A 417 -16.63 13.01 -9.50
CA GLN A 417 -18.00 13.24 -9.06
C GLN A 417 -19.03 12.35 -9.77
N THR A 418 -18.83 12.07 -11.06
CA THR A 418 -19.83 11.37 -11.89
C THR A 418 -19.62 9.86 -11.95
N ARG A 419 -18.38 9.37 -11.79
CA ARG A 419 -18.04 7.96 -12.02
C ARG A 419 -17.57 7.21 -10.78
N LEU A 420 -16.95 7.88 -9.80
CA LEU A 420 -16.37 7.22 -8.63
C LEU A 420 -17.02 7.62 -7.30
N LEU A 421 -17.69 8.78 -7.23
CA LEU A 421 -18.33 9.24 -5.99
C LEU A 421 -19.64 8.53 -5.69
N HIS A 422 -19.66 7.85 -4.55
CA HIS A 422 -20.81 7.12 -4.01
C HIS A 422 -21.28 7.71 -2.67
N ILE A 423 -22.22 7.03 -2.00
CA ILE A 423 -22.82 7.51 -0.75
C ILE A 423 -21.82 7.54 0.42
N GLY A 424 -20.81 6.67 0.39
CA GLY A 424 -19.80 6.51 1.43
C GLY A 424 -18.42 7.08 1.11
N GLY A 425 -18.21 7.70 -0.05
CA GLY A 425 -16.88 8.12 -0.52
C GLY A 425 -16.64 7.74 -1.99
N LEU A 426 -15.39 7.76 -2.42
CA LEU A 426 -14.93 7.34 -3.74
C LEU A 426 -14.66 5.82 -3.78
N SER A 427 -15.16 5.12 -4.80
CA SER A 427 -14.68 3.76 -5.09
C SER A 427 -13.30 3.81 -5.74
N VAL A 428 -12.42 2.87 -5.39
CA VAL A 428 -11.03 2.85 -5.89
C VAL A 428 -10.96 2.73 -7.41
N THR A 429 -11.82 1.91 -8.02
CA THR A 429 -11.95 1.78 -9.47
C THR A 429 -13.42 1.81 -9.88
N ASP A 430 -13.67 1.79 -11.20
CA ASP A 430 -14.99 1.60 -11.79
C ASP A 430 -15.29 0.14 -12.18
N ARG A 431 -14.51 -0.83 -11.66
CA ARG A 431 -14.62 -2.26 -12.00
C ARG A 431 -14.88 -3.14 -10.78
N GLU A 432 -15.90 -3.99 -10.83
CA GLU A 432 -16.17 -5.00 -9.80
C GLU A 432 -15.51 -6.34 -10.17
N THR A 433 -14.47 -6.72 -9.42
CA THR A 433 -13.70 -7.95 -9.68
C THR A 433 -13.65 -8.92 -8.51
N GLY A 434 -13.96 -8.45 -7.30
CA GLY A 434 -13.72 -9.17 -6.04
C GLY A 434 -12.31 -9.01 -5.49
N GLN A 435 -11.41 -8.32 -6.21
CA GLN A 435 -10.15 -7.86 -5.66
C GLN A 435 -10.37 -6.71 -4.67
N GLN A 436 -9.41 -6.47 -3.77
CA GLN A 436 -9.61 -5.53 -2.67
C GLN A 436 -9.45 -4.06 -3.06
N TRP A 437 -8.59 -3.76 -4.04
CA TRP A 437 -8.37 -2.42 -4.57
C TRP A 437 -9.24 -2.16 -5.81
N ASP A 438 -10.51 -2.48 -5.70
CA ASP A 438 -11.52 -2.32 -6.76
C ASP A 438 -12.86 -1.90 -6.16
N TYR A 439 -13.79 -1.50 -7.02
CA TYR A 439 -15.19 -1.35 -6.63
C TYR A 439 -15.70 -2.62 -5.91
N PRO A 440 -16.45 -2.52 -4.80
CA PRO A 440 -17.05 -1.30 -4.23
C PRO A 440 -16.23 -0.65 -3.09
N ASN A 441 -14.96 -1.04 -2.92
CA ASN A 441 -14.16 -0.58 -1.79
C ASN A 441 -13.67 0.86 -2.01
N GLY A 442 -13.66 1.64 -0.93
CA GLY A 442 -12.93 2.90 -0.78
C GLY A 442 -11.87 2.76 0.31
N TRP A 443 -10.77 3.48 0.14
CA TRP A 443 -9.57 3.38 0.98
C TRP A 443 -9.12 4.77 1.43
N ALA A 444 -8.76 4.88 2.70
CA ALA A 444 -8.49 6.18 3.33
C ALA A 444 -7.39 7.02 2.65
N PRO A 445 -6.27 6.42 2.17
CA PRO A 445 -5.28 7.13 1.36
C PRO A 445 -5.84 7.83 0.13
N GLU A 446 -6.66 7.11 -0.64
CA GLU A 446 -7.23 7.59 -1.91
C GLU A 446 -8.21 8.73 -1.70
N GLU A 447 -9.04 8.62 -0.66
CA GLU A 447 -9.97 9.67 -0.26
C GLU A 447 -9.21 10.93 0.15
N TRP A 448 -8.16 10.78 0.97
CA TRP A 448 -7.34 11.90 1.41
C TRP A 448 -6.67 12.63 0.24
N MET A 449 -6.02 11.88 -0.66
CA MET A 449 -5.33 12.45 -1.82
C MET A 449 -6.32 13.15 -2.75
N ALA A 450 -7.51 12.57 -3.00
CA ALA A 450 -8.53 13.20 -3.82
C ALA A 450 -9.09 14.48 -3.20
N ILE A 451 -9.41 14.46 -1.90
CA ILE A 451 -9.90 15.63 -1.18
C ILE A 451 -8.86 16.76 -1.23
N LYS A 452 -7.60 16.47 -0.88
CA LYS A 452 -6.53 17.48 -0.90
C LYS A 452 -6.26 17.99 -2.30
N GLY A 453 -6.22 17.12 -3.31
CA GLY A 453 -6.02 17.52 -4.70
C GLY A 453 -7.15 18.43 -5.21
N LEU A 454 -8.40 18.14 -4.88
CA LEU A 454 -9.53 18.98 -5.27
C LEU A 454 -9.47 20.38 -4.64
N GLU A 455 -9.12 20.50 -3.36
CA GLU A 455 -8.96 21.78 -2.68
C GLU A 455 -7.85 22.64 -3.30
N GLN A 456 -6.74 22.01 -3.68
CA GLN A 456 -5.60 22.69 -4.32
C GLN A 456 -5.99 23.41 -5.63
N TYR A 457 -7.08 23.00 -6.26
CA TYR A 457 -7.59 23.53 -7.52
C TYR A 457 -8.96 24.23 -7.38
N GLY A 458 -9.39 24.53 -6.14
CA GLY A 458 -10.60 25.32 -5.88
C GLY A 458 -11.91 24.53 -5.97
N HIS A 459 -11.87 23.20 -5.97
CA HIS A 459 -13.06 22.34 -5.92
C HIS A 459 -13.51 22.01 -4.49
N ASP A 460 -13.47 23.01 -3.61
CA ASP A 460 -13.71 22.88 -2.16
C ASP A 460 -15.05 22.24 -1.83
N ALA A 461 -16.10 22.55 -2.60
CA ALA A 461 -17.44 22.00 -2.38
C ALA A 461 -17.49 20.49 -2.64
N LEU A 462 -16.82 20.02 -3.69
CA LEU A 462 -16.74 18.59 -4.00
C LEU A 462 -15.85 17.87 -2.98
N ALA A 463 -14.70 18.45 -2.64
CA ALA A 463 -13.80 17.92 -1.61
C ALA A 463 -14.51 17.76 -0.26
N ALA A 464 -15.25 18.78 0.18
CA ALA A 464 -16.02 18.75 1.41
C ALA A 464 -17.17 17.72 1.38
N ASP A 465 -17.81 17.50 0.21
CA ASP A 465 -18.84 16.46 0.07
C ASP A 465 -18.24 15.05 0.17
N ILE A 466 -17.13 14.79 -0.53
CA ILE A 466 -16.39 13.52 -0.42
C ILE A 466 -15.98 13.28 1.03
N GLY A 467 -15.32 14.26 1.67
CA GLY A 467 -14.89 14.16 3.06
C GLY A 467 -16.03 13.91 4.03
N ARG A 468 -17.19 14.57 3.85
CA ARG A 468 -18.39 14.33 4.67
C ARG A 468 -18.92 12.91 4.50
N ARG A 469 -19.00 12.40 3.27
CA ARG A 469 -19.51 11.04 2.97
C ARG A 469 -18.59 9.96 3.51
N TRP A 470 -17.28 10.13 3.33
CA TRP A 470 -16.26 9.25 3.88
C TRP A 470 -16.30 9.24 5.41
N MET A 471 -16.28 10.41 6.06
CA MET A 471 -16.39 10.50 7.52
C MET A 471 -17.68 9.82 8.02
N ALA A 472 -18.81 10.00 7.35
CA ALA A 472 -20.07 9.35 7.72
C ALA A 472 -19.98 7.81 7.60
N ARG A 473 -19.33 7.30 6.55
CA ARG A 473 -19.11 5.85 6.37
C ARG A 473 -18.23 5.27 7.48
N VAL A 474 -17.11 5.92 7.76
CA VAL A 474 -16.12 5.44 8.73
C VAL A 474 -16.64 5.56 10.16
N ILE A 475 -17.15 6.74 10.55
CA ILE A 475 -17.70 6.98 11.90
C ILE A 475 -18.93 6.12 12.16
N GLY A 476 -19.83 5.96 11.18
CA GLY A 476 -20.97 5.08 11.33
C GLY A 476 -20.58 3.60 11.43
N THR A 477 -19.46 3.20 10.82
CA THR A 477 -18.92 1.84 11.02
C THR A 477 -18.39 1.69 12.44
N TYR A 478 -17.61 2.66 12.93
CA TYR A 478 -17.14 2.70 14.32
C TYR A 478 -18.29 2.65 15.33
N GLU A 479 -19.39 3.37 15.11
CA GLU A 479 -20.57 3.34 15.98
C GLU A 479 -21.14 1.92 16.13
N LYS A 480 -21.10 1.12 15.06
CA LYS A 480 -21.63 -0.26 15.06
C LYS A 480 -20.62 -1.30 15.55
N SER A 481 -19.34 -1.14 15.22
CA SER A 481 -18.29 -2.14 15.43
C SER A 481 -17.44 -1.89 16.68
N GLY A 482 -17.33 -0.62 17.08
CA GLY A 482 -16.39 -0.14 18.10
C GLY A 482 -14.93 -0.06 17.64
N VAL A 483 -14.64 -0.26 16.35
CA VAL A 483 -13.29 -0.25 15.79
C VAL A 483 -13.23 0.39 14.40
N LEU A 484 -12.06 0.91 14.05
CA LEU A 484 -11.74 1.36 12.69
C LEU A 484 -11.03 0.24 11.91
N LEU A 485 -11.33 0.19 10.62
CA LEU A 485 -10.93 -0.87 9.70
C LEU A 485 -10.00 -0.33 8.60
N GLU A 486 -9.37 -1.25 7.90
CA GLU A 486 -8.48 -1.02 6.76
C GLU A 486 -9.17 -0.32 5.57
N LYS A 487 -10.39 -0.75 5.21
CA LYS A 487 -11.16 -0.29 4.03
C LYS A 487 -12.66 -0.42 4.22
N TYR A 488 -13.45 0.24 3.36
CA TYR A 488 -14.90 0.35 3.52
C TYR A 488 -15.64 0.21 2.19
N ASP A 489 -16.78 -0.49 2.19
CA ASP A 489 -17.75 -0.45 1.09
C ASP A 489 -18.42 0.94 1.07
N VAL A 490 -18.08 1.72 0.04
CA VAL A 490 -18.56 3.11 -0.13
C VAL A 490 -19.86 3.20 -0.93
N VAL A 491 -20.32 2.09 -1.49
CA VAL A 491 -21.48 2.04 -2.39
C VAL A 491 -22.74 1.67 -1.64
N SER A 492 -22.64 0.69 -0.74
CA SER A 492 -23.79 0.15 -0.01
C SER A 492 -24.57 1.25 0.71
N PRO A 493 -25.90 1.33 0.57
CA PRO A 493 -26.72 2.26 1.34
C PRO A 493 -26.70 1.96 2.84
N GLU A 494 -26.41 0.70 3.21
CA GLU A 494 -26.26 0.26 4.59
C GLU A 494 -24.81 0.31 5.03
N ILE A 495 -24.56 0.79 6.25
CA ILE A 495 -23.24 0.76 6.89
C ILE A 495 -23.04 -0.61 7.55
N SER A 496 -22.02 -1.34 7.10
CA SER A 496 -21.63 -2.63 7.68
C SER A 496 -20.69 -2.45 8.88
N ALA A 497 -20.91 -3.20 9.96
CA ALA A 497 -19.99 -3.25 11.09
C ALA A 497 -18.63 -3.91 10.76
N THR A 498 -18.53 -4.60 9.62
CA THR A 498 -17.30 -5.28 9.17
C THR A 498 -16.63 -4.56 8.00
N GLY A 499 -17.07 -3.35 7.66
CA GLY A 499 -16.52 -2.57 6.53
C GLY A 499 -16.95 -3.08 5.15
N GLY A 500 -17.79 -4.11 5.07
CA GLY A 500 -18.29 -4.66 3.79
C GLY A 500 -17.84 -6.10 3.56
N LYS A 501 -17.82 -6.54 2.29
CA LYS A 501 -17.38 -7.88 1.89
C LYS A 501 -15.85 -8.05 1.93
N GLY A 502 -15.09 -6.95 1.97
CA GLY A 502 -13.64 -6.97 1.82
C GLY A 502 -13.25 -7.29 0.37
N GLY A 503 -12.40 -8.31 0.20
CA GLY A 503 -11.86 -8.73 -1.10
C GLY A 503 -10.38 -9.10 -0.98
N GLY A 504 -9.79 -9.61 -2.04
CA GLY A 504 -8.36 -9.95 -2.07
C GLY A 504 -7.99 -11.24 -1.33
N GLU A 505 -6.75 -11.35 -0.89
CA GLU A 505 -6.15 -12.62 -0.42
C GLU A 505 -6.20 -12.84 1.11
N TYR A 506 -6.65 -11.85 1.88
CA TYR A 506 -6.73 -11.93 3.35
C TYR A 506 -7.98 -11.25 3.94
N PRO A 507 -8.40 -11.61 5.17
CA PRO A 507 -9.56 -10.98 5.83
C PRO A 507 -9.34 -9.50 6.16
N MET A 508 -10.43 -8.76 6.41
CA MET A 508 -10.38 -7.36 6.88
C MET A 508 -9.50 -7.18 8.14
N GLN A 509 -8.67 -6.13 8.16
CA GLN A 509 -7.82 -5.79 9.31
C GLN A 509 -8.42 -4.69 10.20
N ILE A 510 -8.09 -4.74 11.49
CA ILE A 510 -8.54 -3.82 12.54
C ILE A 510 -7.36 -2.93 12.96
N GLY A 511 -7.64 -1.65 13.17
CA GLY A 511 -6.66 -0.68 13.62
C GLY A 511 -7.14 0.73 13.26
N PHE A 512 -6.93 1.24 12.05
CA PHE A 512 -5.86 0.91 11.10
C PHE A 512 -5.11 2.22 10.83
N GLY A 513 -3.77 2.21 10.84
CA GLY A 513 -2.93 3.41 10.89
C GLY A 513 -3.38 4.56 9.98
N TRP A 514 -3.51 4.30 8.67
CA TRP A 514 -3.97 5.34 7.72
C TRP A 514 -5.40 5.81 7.97
N THR A 515 -6.29 4.96 8.48
CA THR A 515 -7.72 5.27 8.61
C THR A 515 -7.86 6.20 9.78
N ASN A 516 -7.16 5.88 10.85
CA ASN A 516 -7.06 6.68 12.06
C ASN A 516 -6.49 8.06 11.72
N GLY A 517 -5.36 8.09 11.00
CA GLY A 517 -4.68 9.34 10.71
C GLY A 517 -5.44 10.25 9.76
N THR A 518 -5.94 9.71 8.64
CA THR A 518 -6.72 10.50 7.68
C THR A 518 -8.09 10.90 8.23
N LEU A 519 -8.77 10.05 9.01
CA LEU A 519 -10.03 10.43 9.65
C LEU A 519 -9.83 11.60 10.61
N LEU A 520 -8.81 11.54 11.47
CA LEU A 520 -8.52 12.64 12.41
C LEU A 520 -8.21 13.94 11.66
N GLY A 521 -7.38 13.86 10.61
CA GLY A 521 -7.09 15.00 9.73
C GLY A 521 -8.34 15.58 9.08
N LEU A 522 -9.24 14.74 8.55
CA LEU A 522 -10.50 15.19 7.94
C LEU A 522 -11.46 15.80 8.96
N MET A 523 -11.52 15.22 10.17
CA MET A 523 -12.34 15.74 11.25
C MET A 523 -11.91 17.13 11.71
N ASN A 524 -10.61 17.39 11.73
CA ASN A 524 -10.05 18.69 12.08
C ASN A 524 -10.16 19.68 10.92
N ARG A 525 -10.05 19.20 9.68
CA ARG A 525 -10.20 20.00 8.45
C ARG A 525 -11.62 20.50 8.22
N TYR A 526 -12.64 19.69 8.52
CA TYR A 526 -14.05 20.01 8.27
C TYR A 526 -14.94 19.97 9.52
N PRO A 527 -14.67 20.80 10.55
CA PRO A 527 -15.32 20.69 11.86
C PRO A 527 -16.86 20.79 11.82
N GLN A 528 -17.41 21.57 10.89
CA GLN A 528 -18.86 21.68 10.70
C GLN A 528 -19.47 20.39 10.10
N ASN A 529 -18.79 19.77 9.14
CA ASN A 529 -19.23 18.49 8.59
C ASN A 529 -19.07 17.38 9.63
N THR A 530 -17.98 17.41 10.41
CA THR A 530 -17.75 16.50 11.52
C THR A 530 -18.87 16.57 12.55
N ARG A 531 -19.28 17.79 12.97
CA ARG A 531 -20.43 17.96 13.88
C ARG A 531 -21.69 17.32 13.31
N LYS A 532 -22.02 17.57 12.04
CA LYS A 532 -23.19 16.96 11.37
C LYS A 532 -23.12 15.43 11.33
N VAL A 533 -21.94 14.86 11.12
CA VAL A 533 -21.75 13.41 11.13
C VAL A 533 -21.94 12.86 12.54
N LEU A 534 -21.33 13.49 13.55
CA LEU A 534 -21.41 13.09 14.95
C LEU A 534 -22.81 13.26 15.55
N ASP A 535 -23.60 14.25 15.13
CA ASP A 535 -25.02 14.41 15.52
C ASP A 535 -25.86 13.17 15.15
N ASN A 536 -25.50 12.50 14.06
CA ASN A 536 -26.16 11.26 13.62
C ASN A 536 -25.53 10.00 14.21
N ASN A 537 -24.42 10.14 14.94
CA ASN A 537 -23.62 9.06 15.51
C ASN A 537 -23.24 9.40 16.97
N PRO A 538 -24.23 9.48 17.89
CA PRO A 538 -24.00 9.96 19.26
C PRO A 538 -23.09 9.03 20.07
N LEU A 539 -22.98 7.75 19.72
CA LEU A 539 -22.05 6.85 20.39
C LEU A 539 -20.60 7.17 19.97
N ALA A 540 -20.36 7.68 18.77
CA ALA A 540 -19.04 8.14 18.37
C ALA A 540 -18.65 9.51 18.96
N ASP A 541 -19.62 10.28 19.46
CA ASP A 541 -19.49 11.65 19.97
C ASP A 541 -19.52 11.77 21.50
N GLN A 542 -19.05 10.74 22.20
CA GLN A 542 -19.03 10.77 23.66
C GLN A 542 -18.06 11.86 24.17
N PRO A 543 -18.31 12.48 25.33
CA PRO A 543 -17.34 13.38 25.94
C PRO A 543 -16.00 12.69 26.13
N SER A 544 -14.90 13.38 25.82
CA SER A 544 -13.57 12.79 25.92
C SER A 544 -13.29 12.27 27.32
N GLN A 545 -12.85 11.01 27.42
CA GLN A 545 -12.54 10.36 28.70
C GLN A 545 -11.20 10.81 29.29
N GLN A 546 -10.35 11.42 28.48
CA GLN A 546 -9.08 12.03 28.85
C GLN A 546 -9.12 13.45 28.27
N PRO A 547 -9.59 14.47 29.01
CA PRO A 547 -9.57 15.83 28.48
C PRO A 547 -8.15 16.15 28.03
N LEU A 548 -8.01 16.76 26.84
CA LEU A 548 -6.74 17.31 26.38
C LEU A 548 -6.09 18.02 27.57
N PRO A 549 -4.84 17.69 27.96
CA PRO A 549 -4.18 18.47 28.99
C PRO A 549 -4.25 19.95 28.57
N PRO A 550 -4.54 20.87 29.49
CA PRO A 550 -4.70 22.28 29.14
C PRO A 550 -3.47 22.72 28.35
N VAL A 551 -3.73 23.19 27.13
CA VAL A 551 -2.69 23.60 26.18
C VAL A 551 -2.11 24.92 26.69
N ASP A 552 -1.22 24.85 27.67
CA ASP A 552 -0.29 25.95 27.93
C ASP A 552 0.89 25.75 26.97
N ALA A 553 0.79 26.39 25.80
CA ALA A 553 1.75 26.28 24.70
C ALA A 553 3.19 26.72 25.07
N TRP A 554 3.44 27.14 26.31
CA TRP A 554 4.69 27.76 26.72
C TRP A 554 5.41 27.11 27.91
N ASP A 555 4.86 26.12 28.62
CA ASP A 555 5.50 25.61 29.86
C ASP A 555 5.30 24.12 30.26
N ALA A 556 4.95 23.22 29.35
CA ALA A 556 4.75 21.79 29.70
C ALA A 556 6.07 21.03 29.98
N LYS A 557 6.21 20.43 31.18
CA LYS A 557 7.26 19.45 31.52
C LYS A 557 6.69 18.03 31.51
N GLY A 558 7.35 17.12 30.78
CA GLY A 558 6.93 15.72 30.64
C GLY A 558 7.04 14.92 31.95
N PRO A 559 6.22 13.86 32.12
CA PRO A 559 6.24 13.05 33.34
C PRO A 559 7.45 12.10 33.40
N GLU A 560 8.04 11.96 34.58
CA GLU A 560 8.98 10.88 34.90
C GLU A 560 8.19 9.59 35.20
N ILE A 561 8.49 8.49 34.50
CA ILE A 561 7.77 7.21 34.62
C ILE A 561 8.68 6.16 35.29
N PRO A 562 8.27 5.55 36.42
CA PRO A 562 8.99 4.47 37.06
C PRO A 562 8.70 3.09 36.42
N VAL A 563 9.75 2.29 36.25
CA VAL A 563 9.73 0.92 35.71
C VAL A 563 9.44 -0.10 36.82
N THR A 564 8.50 -1.03 36.59
CA THR A 564 8.38 -2.26 37.41
C THR A 564 8.29 -3.51 36.54
N GLU A 565 9.22 -4.44 36.76
CA GLU A 565 9.37 -5.73 36.06
C GLU A 565 8.40 -6.82 36.57
N ARG A 566 7.81 -7.61 35.65
CA ARG A 566 7.97 -9.09 35.53
C ARG A 566 6.77 -9.74 34.79
N SER A 567 7.08 -10.61 33.81
CA SER A 567 6.14 -11.52 33.14
C SER A 567 6.61 -12.97 33.28
N PRO A 568 5.77 -13.94 33.67
CA PRO A 568 6.11 -15.36 33.64
C PRO A 568 5.64 -16.04 32.34
N LEU A 569 6.60 -16.64 31.62
CA LEU A 569 6.41 -17.51 30.46
C LEU A 569 5.55 -18.75 30.79
N LYS A 570 4.46 -18.96 30.04
CA LYS A 570 3.89 -20.23 29.50
C LYS A 570 2.38 -20.08 29.31
N GLY A 571 1.94 -19.88 28.07
CA GLY A 571 0.54 -19.69 27.75
C GLY A 571 0.21 -19.94 26.29
N VAL A 572 0.31 -21.19 25.85
CA VAL A 572 -0.47 -21.67 24.69
C VAL A 572 -1.52 -22.63 25.24
N PRO A 573 -2.83 -22.37 25.06
CA PRO A 573 -3.86 -23.34 25.39
C PRO A 573 -3.72 -24.56 24.49
N VAL A 574 -3.70 -25.75 25.09
CA VAL A 574 -3.65 -27.06 24.39
C VAL A 574 -4.85 -27.28 23.44
N SER A 575 -5.87 -26.41 23.47
CA SER A 575 -7.03 -26.43 22.58
C SER A 575 -6.74 -26.02 21.13
N SER A 576 -5.55 -25.51 20.81
CA SER A 576 -5.11 -25.25 19.42
C SER A 576 -4.51 -26.48 18.73
N LEU A 577 -4.40 -27.62 19.43
CA LEU A 577 -4.03 -28.90 18.85
C LEU A 577 -5.31 -29.72 18.61
N LYS A 578 -5.78 -29.76 17.37
CA LYS A 578 -6.74 -30.81 16.95
C LYS A 578 -6.07 -32.16 17.16
N THR A 579 -6.60 -32.95 18.08
CA THR A 579 -6.30 -34.38 18.23
C THR A 579 -7.42 -35.20 17.62
N ASP A 580 -7.08 -36.11 16.72
CA ASP A 580 -8.00 -37.11 16.18
C ASP A 580 -8.57 -37.98 17.30
N ALA A 581 -9.85 -38.36 17.16
CA ALA A 581 -10.60 -39.13 18.14
C ALA A 581 -10.12 -40.60 18.20
N PRO A 582 -9.86 -41.17 19.38
CA PRO A 582 -9.53 -42.59 19.49
C PRO A 582 -10.79 -43.47 19.59
N ALA A 583 -10.73 -44.59 18.89
CA ALA A 583 -11.69 -45.68 18.92
C ALA A 583 -11.88 -46.24 20.34
N GLN A 584 -13.13 -46.47 20.74
CA GLN A 584 -13.47 -47.23 21.94
C GLN A 584 -14.13 -48.56 21.56
N ASN A 585 -13.41 -49.63 21.86
CA ASN A 585 -13.96 -50.95 22.10
C ASN A 585 -13.74 -51.29 23.57
N VAL A 586 -14.76 -51.87 24.21
CA VAL A 586 -14.75 -53.04 25.13
C VAL A 586 -15.94 -52.94 26.10
N PRO A 587 -16.61 -54.07 26.44
CA PRO A 587 -18.01 -54.12 26.89
C PRO A 587 -18.15 -54.26 28.42
N VAL A 588 -19.38 -54.20 28.94
CA VAL A 588 -20.00 -55.10 29.94
C VAL A 588 -21.40 -54.58 30.34
N ARG A 589 -22.35 -55.52 30.45
CA ARG A 589 -23.74 -55.44 30.96
C ARG A 589 -23.77 -56.16 32.33
N PRO A 590 -24.91 -56.27 33.06
CA PRO A 590 -26.03 -55.35 33.29
C PRO A 590 -26.47 -55.33 34.78
N GLU A 591 -27.16 -54.30 35.28
CA GLU A 591 -28.17 -54.49 36.36
C GLU A 591 -29.38 -53.55 36.17
N THR A 592 -30.56 -54.13 36.36
CA THR A 592 -31.92 -53.59 36.18
C THR A 592 -32.52 -53.06 37.50
N PRO A 593 -33.68 -52.36 37.48
CA PRO A 593 -33.99 -51.22 38.35
C PRO A 593 -35.07 -51.49 39.41
N ALA A 594 -35.29 -50.54 40.32
CA ALA A 594 -36.43 -50.52 41.25
C ALA A 594 -37.25 -49.21 41.18
N SER A 595 -38.47 -49.37 40.68
CA SER A 595 -39.78 -48.82 41.10
C SER A 595 -39.96 -47.36 41.56
N GLY A 596 -40.91 -46.69 40.90
CA GLY A 596 -41.73 -45.60 41.46
C GLY A 596 -42.68 -45.00 40.41
N ALA A 597 -43.98 -45.26 40.52
CA ALA A 597 -45.07 -44.73 39.69
C ALA A 597 -46.27 -44.38 40.63
N PRO A 598 -47.46 -43.86 40.18
CA PRO A 598 -47.86 -43.36 38.85
C PRO A 598 -48.90 -42.17 38.83
N VAL A 599 -49.40 -41.82 37.60
CA VAL A 599 -50.78 -41.37 37.20
C VAL A 599 -51.14 -39.85 37.15
N PRO A 600 -52.03 -39.31 36.25
CA PRO A 600 -52.54 -39.73 34.91
C PRO A 600 -52.54 -38.64 33.78
N GLN A 601 -52.76 -39.09 32.53
CA GLN A 601 -53.29 -38.35 31.36
C GLN A 601 -54.84 -38.38 31.27
N PRO A 602 -55.46 -37.69 30.28
CA PRO A 602 -55.99 -38.39 29.08
C PRO A 602 -55.72 -37.62 27.75
N ALA A 603 -55.31 -38.29 26.64
CA ALA A 603 -56.10 -38.86 25.51
C ALA A 603 -56.52 -37.80 24.45
N SER A 604 -56.58 -37.94 23.11
CA SER A 604 -56.54 -39.02 22.07
C SER A 604 -56.52 -38.31 20.67
N LEU A 605 -55.86 -38.74 19.57
CA LEU A 605 -56.35 -39.50 18.37
C LEU A 605 -55.50 -39.01 17.14
N VAL A 606 -54.74 -39.82 16.36
CA VAL A 606 -55.09 -40.71 15.21
C VAL A 606 -55.58 -39.88 13.97
N ARG A 607 -55.08 -39.92 12.71
CA ARG A 607 -54.73 -41.02 11.75
C ARG A 607 -54.14 -40.50 10.39
N THR A 608 -53.23 -41.28 9.77
CA THR A 608 -53.04 -41.69 8.33
C THR A 608 -52.86 -40.75 7.11
N THR A 609 -51.70 -40.93 6.41
CA THR A 609 -51.37 -41.21 4.96
C THR A 609 -52.49 -41.40 3.89
N PRO A 610 -52.22 -41.49 2.53
CA PRO A 610 -51.23 -40.89 1.58
C PRO A 610 -51.89 -40.48 0.19
N PRO A 611 -51.32 -40.65 -1.05
CA PRO A 611 -51.10 -39.59 -2.06
C PRO A 611 -51.93 -39.70 -3.38
N ALA A 612 -51.83 -38.70 -4.28
CA ALA A 612 -52.14 -38.83 -5.72
C ALA A 612 -51.59 -37.66 -6.56
N GLY A 613 -51.01 -37.95 -7.74
CA GLY A 613 -50.91 -37.02 -8.89
C GLY A 613 -52.29 -36.83 -9.58
N PRO A 614 -52.42 -36.42 -10.87
CA PRO A 614 -51.49 -36.64 -11.99
C PRO A 614 -51.45 -35.54 -13.11
N ASP A 615 -50.80 -35.90 -14.24
CA ASP A 615 -50.93 -35.44 -15.65
C ASP A 615 -50.43 -34.04 -16.05
N GLY A 616 -49.76 -33.79 -17.19
CA GLY A 616 -49.40 -34.50 -18.44
C GLY A 616 -48.98 -33.39 -19.46
N GLY A 617 -48.28 -33.53 -20.59
CA GLY A 617 -47.66 -34.63 -21.35
C GLY A 617 -47.06 -34.08 -22.68
N ALA A 618 -46.42 -34.99 -23.44
CA ALA A 618 -46.04 -34.95 -24.88
C ALA A 618 -44.85 -34.08 -25.35
N GLY A 619 -43.91 -34.55 -26.19
CA GLY A 619 -43.72 -35.86 -26.82
C GLY A 619 -42.54 -35.90 -27.82
N ALA A 620 -42.11 -37.15 -28.12
CA ALA A 620 -41.36 -37.68 -29.29
C ALA A 620 -39.94 -37.15 -29.61
N GLY A 621 -38.93 -37.98 -29.92
CA GLY A 621 -38.86 -39.43 -30.10
C GLY A 621 -37.49 -39.88 -30.63
N ALA A 622 -37.12 -41.13 -30.28
CA ALA A 622 -36.23 -42.11 -30.94
C ALA A 622 -34.82 -41.70 -31.42
N GLY A 623 -33.75 -42.47 -31.19
CA GLY A 623 -33.64 -43.80 -30.58
C GLY A 623 -32.22 -44.36 -30.75
N ALA A 624 -31.82 -45.19 -29.77
CA ALA A 624 -30.97 -46.39 -29.80
C ALA A 624 -29.65 -46.40 -30.61
N GLY A 625 -28.53 -46.96 -30.12
CA GLY A 625 -28.31 -47.73 -28.90
C GLY A 625 -26.90 -48.35 -28.85
N ALA A 626 -26.55 -48.81 -27.63
CA ALA A 626 -25.65 -49.89 -27.19
C ALA A 626 -24.50 -50.40 -28.10
N GLY A 627 -23.31 -50.75 -27.60
CA GLY A 627 -22.83 -50.94 -26.23
C GLY A 627 -21.51 -51.73 -26.20
N ALA A 628 -21.11 -52.06 -24.95
CA ALA A 628 -20.15 -53.09 -24.50
C ALA A 628 -18.62 -52.88 -24.72
N GLY A 629 -17.87 -52.99 -23.60
CA GLY A 629 -16.41 -52.98 -23.52
C GLY A 629 -15.75 -54.35 -23.80
N PRO A 630 -14.79 -54.79 -22.96
CA PRO A 630 -13.38 -54.35 -22.88
C PRO A 630 -12.41 -55.52 -23.19
N ASN A 631 -11.13 -55.26 -23.53
CA ASN A 631 -10.06 -56.24 -23.26
C ASN A 631 -8.59 -55.75 -23.43
N THR A 632 -7.80 -56.01 -22.37
CA THR A 632 -6.47 -56.64 -22.30
C THR A 632 -5.23 -56.14 -23.06
N GLY A 633 -4.18 -55.90 -22.25
CA GLY A 633 -2.81 -56.45 -22.38
C GLY A 633 -1.81 -55.61 -23.21
N SER A 634 -0.50 -55.61 -23.00
CA SER A 634 0.40 -56.09 -21.94
C SER A 634 1.84 -55.83 -22.43
N GLY A 635 2.75 -55.42 -21.54
CA GLY A 635 4.22 -55.56 -21.65
C GLY A 635 4.96 -54.49 -22.48
N SER A 636 6.24 -54.17 -22.27
CA SER A 636 7.24 -54.48 -21.22
C SER A 636 8.59 -53.89 -21.69
N GLY A 637 9.43 -53.43 -20.75
CA GLY A 637 10.90 -53.27 -20.89
C GLY A 637 11.38 -51.86 -21.26
N SER A 638 12.00 -51.03 -20.41
CA SER A 638 13.25 -51.15 -19.64
C SER A 638 14.51 -51.28 -20.52
N THR A 639 15.40 -50.25 -20.52
CA THR A 639 16.73 -50.27 -19.88
C THR A 639 17.63 -49.07 -20.26
N SER A 640 18.07 -48.33 -19.22
CA SER A 640 19.43 -47.83 -18.89
C SER A 640 20.33 -47.00 -19.84
N ALA A 641 20.86 -45.92 -19.22
CA ALA A 641 21.98 -44.98 -19.50
C ALA A 641 23.38 -45.63 -19.78
N PRO A 642 24.57 -44.94 -19.79
CA PRO A 642 24.93 -43.50 -19.64
C PRO A 642 26.07 -42.94 -20.56
N LEU A 643 26.29 -41.60 -20.51
CA LEU A 643 27.52 -40.72 -20.62
C LEU A 643 28.76 -41.13 -21.50
N PRO A 644 29.60 -40.19 -22.05
CA PRO A 644 30.20 -39.04 -21.32
C PRO A 644 30.61 -37.74 -22.08
N ALA A 645 30.84 -36.70 -21.26
CA ALA A 645 31.89 -35.64 -21.19
C ALA A 645 32.54 -34.90 -22.39
N ASP A 646 32.72 -33.59 -22.13
CA ASP A 646 33.80 -32.63 -22.46
C ASP A 646 33.91 -31.89 -23.82
N GLY A 647 34.06 -30.55 -23.72
CA GLY A 647 34.81 -29.72 -24.68
C GLY A 647 34.18 -28.38 -25.11
N THR A 648 34.46 -27.29 -24.39
CA THR A 648 34.43 -25.89 -24.92
C THR A 648 35.76 -25.57 -25.64
N PRO A 649 36.02 -24.38 -26.23
CA PRO A 649 35.18 -23.38 -26.94
C PRO A 649 35.82 -22.94 -28.32
N ALA A 650 35.07 -22.27 -29.21
CA ALA A 650 35.59 -21.23 -30.14
C ALA A 650 34.52 -20.63 -31.09
N LYS A 651 34.32 -19.30 -31.02
CA LYS A 651 34.03 -18.41 -32.18
C LYS A 651 35.39 -18.05 -32.86
N PRO A 652 35.50 -17.40 -34.05
CA PRO A 652 34.52 -16.58 -34.78
C PRO A 652 34.51 -16.77 -36.33
N GLY A 653 33.58 -16.10 -37.03
CA GLY A 653 33.68 -15.93 -38.49
C GLY A 653 32.43 -15.36 -39.14
N GLU A 654 32.47 -14.08 -39.50
CA GLU A 654 31.56 -13.39 -40.41
C GLU A 654 31.53 -14.07 -41.80
N GLN A 655 30.39 -14.02 -42.49
CA GLN A 655 30.21 -13.32 -43.79
C GLN A 655 28.97 -13.80 -44.57
N THR A 656 28.10 -12.83 -44.85
CA THR A 656 27.39 -12.53 -46.11
C THR A 656 26.61 -13.62 -46.88
N VAL A 657 25.28 -13.43 -46.89
CA VAL A 657 24.30 -13.32 -48.01
C VAL A 657 24.63 -14.03 -49.35
N PRO A 658 23.64 -14.75 -49.92
CA PRO A 658 23.06 -14.31 -51.20
C PRO A 658 21.52 -14.46 -51.32
N LEU A 659 20.88 -13.43 -51.91
CA LEU A 659 19.65 -13.50 -52.73
C LEU A 659 20.05 -13.91 -54.18
N PRO A 660 19.17 -14.38 -55.10
CA PRO A 660 17.83 -13.87 -55.47
C PRO A 660 16.79 -15.02 -55.70
N SER A 661 15.52 -14.86 -56.10
CA SER A 661 14.91 -14.07 -57.19
C SER A 661 13.36 -14.09 -57.12
N GLU A 662 12.79 -13.22 -57.95
CA GLU A 662 11.43 -12.66 -58.08
C GLU A 662 10.27 -13.64 -58.36
N ASP A 663 9.04 -13.26 -57.98
CA ASP A 663 7.94 -13.12 -58.95
C ASP A 663 6.83 -12.17 -58.47
N ARG A 664 6.25 -11.40 -59.40
CA ARG A 664 5.20 -10.36 -59.24
C ARG A 664 3.90 -10.82 -59.95
N PRO A 665 2.70 -10.26 -59.63
CA PRO A 665 2.18 -9.10 -60.39
C PRO A 665 1.33 -8.09 -59.56
N GLN A 666 1.51 -6.76 -59.76
CA GLN A 666 0.57 -5.74 -60.33
C GLN A 666 -0.73 -5.48 -59.53
N SER A 667 -1.29 -4.27 -59.33
CA SER A 667 -1.02 -2.87 -59.71
C SER A 667 -2.07 -1.96 -59.03
N HIS A 668 -1.71 -0.74 -58.59
CA HIS A 668 -2.39 0.54 -58.92
C HIS A 668 -1.76 1.73 -58.13
N GLN A 669 -1.48 2.82 -58.85
CA GLN A 669 -0.84 4.07 -58.40
C GLN A 669 -1.76 4.98 -57.57
N PRO A 670 -1.18 6.00 -56.91
CA PRO A 670 -1.57 7.36 -57.29
C PRO A 670 -0.38 8.30 -57.59
N ALA A 671 -0.70 9.40 -58.26
CA ALA A 671 0.20 10.36 -58.88
C ALA A 671 0.68 11.48 -57.93
N ARG A 672 1.80 12.07 -58.36
CA ARG A 672 2.68 13.08 -57.77
C ARG A 672 2.05 14.49 -57.69
N HIS A 673 2.62 15.34 -56.82
CA HIS A 673 3.24 16.60 -57.25
C HIS A 673 4.37 17.04 -56.30
N GLU A 674 5.56 17.26 -56.89
CA GLU A 674 6.80 17.88 -56.39
C GLU A 674 6.58 19.39 -56.14
N GLU A 675 7.04 19.98 -55.03
CA GLU A 675 8.39 20.48 -54.70
C GLU A 675 8.67 21.92 -55.19
N SER A 676 8.99 22.83 -54.26
CA SER A 676 9.96 23.91 -54.45
C SER A 676 10.26 24.61 -53.13
N ALA A 677 11.56 24.71 -52.81
CA ALA A 677 12.16 25.38 -51.68
C ALA A 677 12.57 26.82 -52.03
N ALA A 678 12.58 27.75 -51.06
CA ALA A 678 13.58 28.84 -51.00
C ALA A 678 13.56 29.63 -49.66
N VAL A 679 14.70 29.57 -48.96
CA VAL A 679 15.53 30.69 -48.47
C VAL A 679 14.93 31.75 -47.52
N THR A 680 15.44 31.73 -46.29
CA THR A 680 15.50 32.82 -45.27
C THR A 680 16.31 34.05 -45.71
N PRO A 681 16.04 35.23 -45.11
CA PRO A 681 17.14 35.89 -44.38
C PRO A 681 16.77 36.53 -43.03
N ARG A 682 17.81 36.62 -42.19
CA ARG A 682 17.93 37.28 -40.87
C ARG A 682 17.47 38.74 -40.85
N LEU A 683 16.91 39.17 -39.70
CA LEU A 683 16.90 40.58 -39.26
C LEU A 683 17.01 40.70 -37.72
N GLN A 684 18.07 41.37 -37.27
CA GLN A 684 18.25 42.19 -36.05
C GLN A 684 19.48 43.09 -36.34
N PRO A 685 19.62 44.32 -35.79
CA PRO A 685 19.44 44.64 -34.35
C PRO A 685 18.98 46.09 -33.99
N THR A 686 19.03 46.39 -32.67
CA THR A 686 19.35 47.70 -31.99
C THR A 686 18.23 48.67 -31.50
N PRO A 687 18.47 49.53 -30.46
CA PRO A 687 17.65 49.60 -29.23
C PRO A 687 17.10 51.01 -28.86
N ALA A 688 16.53 51.10 -27.65
CA ALA A 688 15.79 52.19 -27.00
C ALA A 688 16.48 53.57 -26.85
N PRO A 689 15.72 54.58 -26.37
CA PRO A 689 16.22 55.41 -25.27
C PRO A 689 15.19 55.72 -24.15
N ARG A 690 15.72 55.87 -22.92
CA ARG A 690 15.11 56.54 -21.75
C ARG A 690 15.16 58.08 -21.90
N PRO A 691 14.54 58.82 -20.96
CA PRO A 691 15.36 59.76 -20.19
C PRO A 691 15.19 59.65 -18.66
N THR A 692 16.18 60.26 -18.00
CA THR A 692 16.62 60.22 -16.61
C THR A 692 16.18 61.44 -15.77
N GLY A 693 16.26 61.33 -14.43
CA GLY A 693 16.45 62.46 -13.51
C GLY A 693 15.77 62.27 -12.14
N THR A 694 16.39 61.60 -11.15
CA THR A 694 17.26 62.13 -10.06
C THR A 694 16.53 62.92 -8.95
N GLY A 695 16.66 62.45 -7.70
CA GLY A 695 16.29 63.20 -6.50
C GLY A 695 16.43 62.41 -5.19
N THR A 696 17.65 62.38 -4.66
CA THR A 696 18.05 61.91 -3.32
C THR A 696 17.47 62.74 -2.18
N GLY A 697 17.22 62.14 -1.00
CA GLY A 697 16.92 62.89 0.22
C GLY A 697 16.71 62.04 1.47
N THR A 698 17.79 61.80 2.21
CA THR A 698 17.86 61.35 3.61
C THR A 698 17.14 62.31 4.57
N GLY A 699 16.50 61.80 5.63
CA GLY A 699 15.98 62.66 6.71
C GLY A 699 15.31 61.92 7.88
N THR A 700 16.06 61.83 8.97
CA THR A 700 15.75 61.37 10.32
C THR A 700 14.67 62.18 11.08
N GLY A 701 14.02 61.57 12.08
CA GLY A 701 13.42 62.26 13.24
C GLY A 701 12.01 61.76 13.61
N THR A 702 11.84 60.86 14.59
CA THR A 702 11.61 61.12 16.04
C THR A 702 10.26 61.77 16.41
N GLY A 703 9.51 61.11 17.30
CA GLY A 703 8.52 61.72 18.21
C GLY A 703 7.14 61.04 18.14
N THR A 704 6.81 60.05 18.99
CA THR A 704 6.25 60.15 20.37
C THR A 704 4.88 60.83 20.49
N GLY A 705 3.93 60.14 21.14
CA GLY A 705 2.83 60.73 21.89
C GLY A 705 1.42 60.28 21.44
N THR A 706 0.83 59.22 22.01
CA THR A 706 -0.02 59.18 23.23
C THR A 706 -1.40 59.83 23.12
N GLY A 707 -2.43 59.09 23.55
CA GLY A 707 -3.68 59.64 24.10
C GLY A 707 -4.95 59.20 23.36
N THR A 708 -5.64 58.13 23.76
CA THR A 708 -6.72 58.05 24.79
C THR A 708 -8.11 58.48 24.32
N GLY A 709 -9.11 57.62 24.59
CA GLY A 709 -10.53 57.99 24.73
C GLY A 709 -11.47 57.02 24.01
N THR A 710 -11.91 55.90 24.62
CA THR A 710 -13.15 55.74 25.44
C THR A 710 -14.46 56.14 24.73
N GLY A 711 -15.39 55.19 24.58
CA GLY A 711 -16.81 55.50 24.37
C GLY A 711 -17.64 54.46 23.60
N THR A 712 -18.02 53.37 24.26
CA THR A 712 -19.25 52.57 24.00
C THR A 712 -20.50 53.42 24.39
N PRO A 713 -21.79 53.00 24.22
CA PRO A 713 -22.35 51.79 23.58
C PRO A 713 -23.75 51.96 22.87
N ILE A 714 -24.32 50.83 22.44
CA ILE A 714 -25.77 50.46 22.29
C ILE A 714 -26.54 51.00 21.06
N SER A 715 -26.97 50.07 20.18
CA SER A 715 -28.39 49.73 19.99
C SER A 715 -28.62 48.69 18.88
N ASP A 716 -29.03 47.49 19.27
CA ASP A 716 -29.90 46.56 18.52
C ASP A 716 -31.37 47.05 18.58
N PRO A 717 -32.39 46.42 17.94
CA PRO A 717 -32.40 45.37 16.89
C PRO A 717 -33.42 45.68 15.75
N LYS A 718 -33.43 44.90 14.65
CA LYS A 718 -34.65 44.39 13.97
C LYS A 718 -34.34 43.52 12.75
N ALA A 719 -34.71 42.24 12.84
CA ALA A 719 -35.19 41.43 11.72
C ALA A 719 -36.73 41.59 11.61
N PRO A 720 -37.47 40.95 10.66
CA PRO A 720 -37.08 40.08 9.55
C PRO A 720 -37.77 40.40 8.19
N ALA A 721 -37.40 39.68 7.11
CA ALA A 721 -38.32 38.91 6.25
C ALA A 721 -37.92 38.88 4.75
N GLN A 722 -37.85 37.63 4.24
CA GLN A 722 -38.35 37.12 2.95
C GLN A 722 -37.67 37.52 1.63
N GLU A 723 -36.98 36.51 1.07
CA GLU A 723 -36.98 35.98 -0.32
C GLU A 723 -38.06 36.53 -1.29
N PRO A 724 -37.80 36.51 -2.61
CA PRO A 724 -37.32 35.36 -3.40
C PRO A 724 -35.92 35.47 -4.01
#